data_AF-F6AGH4-F1
#
_entry.id   AF-F6AGH4-F1
#
_cell.length_a   1.000
_cell.length_b   1.000
_cell.length_c   1.000
_cell.angle_alpha   90.00
_cell.angle_beta   90.00
_cell.angle_gamma   90.00
#
_symmetry.space_group_name_H-M   'P 1'
#
loop_
_entity.id
_entity.type
_entity.pdbx_description
1 polymer ?
#
loop_
_entity_poly.entity_id
_entity_poly.type
_entity_poly.pdbx_seq_one_letter_code
_entity_poly.pdbx_strand_id
1 'polypeptide(L)'
;MLIYKHRLFIFMKNIFVVQPFLLLSVVLLSACFVYWPGLSGGFLFDDQPNLETMGDLGGVSNLETFRAFVFSGWSGPTGRPLSLASFLLDDNTWPSYAPWFKYTNLLIHILCGLLLCWATLLLMRNFKSVSERQAQWIAVLACALWVLHPYMVSTTLYVVQRMAQLATLFCLVGILLYLYARLQMAIRTGRAYVLMTLAIGAGTLLATFSKENGALLPLLVLVIEFCLPKDGKPVWQWRAVFLWLPSVAIAVLLARYIDFADNPWPSRNFNQVERLLTEARIVCEYLLHLFVPRIEGNGLYQDGYVISKGLFEPVSTFFAIVFLFALVVFALLLRKKTPLISLAILFFFAAHLMESTVVGLELYFEHRNHLAALFLFLPLAYYCVILSGRFKLLPVVAVAILGVLASMTWLRASLWSNNEKLELYWMQAATESPRAINSMAAYYMSNGQYEKANEYLLAESERLSNSSLLTVRLLLQKVYVGVASEQDFIKAGERLKVQQFDAQTVKGLRTIVEAVLESNSPEYVRYTLNLLGAMDSSIVYNQFPLFIRLVAYLRAQIYLHLGDTAQAYEYYSLAMSLYQETDAALAMVSEVASGGHPKEALALLEQATQVLAQQDSRKLKRSRTSYERDIAYLDSALKEAIKTENPATEAP
;
A
#
# COMPACT_ATOMS: atom_id res chain seq x y z
N MET A 1 62.14 27.81 16.97
CA MET A 1 61.76 26.78 15.98
C MET A 1 60.94 25.62 16.58
N LEU A 2 61.20 25.15 17.81
CA LEU A 2 60.39 24.09 18.46
C LEU A 2 58.93 24.48 18.78
N ILE A 3 58.66 25.73 19.18
CA ILE A 3 57.30 26.20 19.52
C ILE A 3 56.38 26.27 18.29
N TYR A 4 56.94 26.59 17.11
CA TYR A 4 56.20 26.59 15.85
C TYR A 4 55.87 25.18 15.35
N LYS A 5 56.79 24.21 15.49
CA LYS A 5 56.49 22.80 15.19
C LYS A 5 55.40 22.24 16.10
N HIS A 6 55.37 22.61 17.38
CA HIS A 6 54.34 22.12 18.29
C HIS A 6 52.96 22.72 18.01
N ARG A 7 52.89 24.02 17.67
CA ARG A 7 51.64 24.67 17.24
C ARG A 7 51.15 24.17 15.87
N LEU A 8 52.05 23.95 14.90
CA LEU A 8 51.68 23.38 13.60
C LEU A 8 51.20 21.92 13.73
N PHE A 9 51.81 21.14 14.64
CA PHE A 9 51.39 19.76 14.92
C PHE A 9 50.03 19.70 15.62
N ILE A 10 49.73 20.64 16.54
CA ILE A 10 48.40 20.77 17.17
C ILE A 10 47.36 21.30 16.17
N PHE A 11 47.75 22.21 15.27
CA PHE A 11 46.91 22.75 14.21
C PHE A 11 46.55 21.66 13.17
N MET A 12 47.53 20.85 12.74
CA MET A 12 47.29 19.70 11.87
C MET A 12 46.48 18.57 12.55
N LYS A 13 46.62 18.39 13.88
CA LYS A 13 45.77 17.44 14.64
C LYS A 13 44.31 17.87 14.70
N ASN A 14 44.01 19.17 14.55
CA ASN A 14 42.65 19.71 14.52
C ASN A 14 42.05 19.79 13.11
N ILE A 15 42.86 19.75 12.04
CA ILE A 15 42.40 19.83 10.64
C ILE A 15 41.76 18.53 10.15
N PHE A 16 42.09 17.37 10.74
CA PHE A 16 41.54 16.07 10.32
C PHE A 16 40.57 15.44 11.31
N VAL A 17 40.07 16.21 12.28
CA VAL A 17 39.01 15.75 13.15
C VAL A 17 37.68 16.00 12.45
N VAL A 18 37.24 15.06 11.61
CA VAL A 18 35.89 15.08 11.04
C VAL A 18 34.90 15.28 12.19
N GLN A 19 34.10 16.33 12.12
CA GLN A 19 33.06 16.58 13.11
C GLN A 19 31.81 15.78 12.75
N PRO A 20 31.06 15.23 13.72
CA PRO A 20 29.82 14.51 13.44
C PRO A 20 28.85 15.30 12.55
N PHE A 21 28.79 16.62 12.73
CA PHE A 21 27.99 17.52 11.89
C PHE A 21 28.41 17.48 10.40
N LEU A 22 29.71 17.46 10.10
CA LEU A 22 30.20 17.36 8.73
C LEU A 22 29.80 16.04 8.08
N LEU A 23 29.92 14.91 8.82
CA LEU A 23 29.44 13.62 8.30
C LEU A 23 27.94 13.66 8.05
N LEU A 24 27.16 14.24 8.96
CA LEU A 24 25.71 14.38 8.76
C LEU A 24 25.41 15.15 7.47
N SER A 25 26.05 16.30 7.25
CA SER A 25 25.90 17.06 6.00
C SER A 25 26.23 16.22 4.76
N VAL A 26 27.34 15.46 4.80
CA VAL A 26 27.73 14.55 3.70
C VAL A 26 26.67 13.47 3.48
N VAL A 27 26.12 12.87 4.54
CA VAL A 27 25.07 11.85 4.46
C VAL A 27 23.80 12.41 3.83
N LEU A 28 23.37 13.60 4.22
CA LEU A 28 22.17 14.24 3.66
C LEU A 28 22.34 14.59 2.19
N LEU A 29 23.51 15.15 1.81
CA LEU A 29 23.84 15.41 0.41
C LEU A 29 23.92 14.13 -0.42
N SER A 30 24.52 13.07 0.17
CA SER A 30 24.58 11.75 -0.46
C SER A 30 23.18 11.18 -0.65
N ALA A 31 22.28 11.31 0.33
CA ALA A 31 20.88 10.90 0.21
C ALA A 31 20.18 11.61 -0.95
N CYS A 32 20.28 12.94 -1.04
CA CYS A 32 19.74 13.68 -2.19
C CYS A 32 20.29 13.13 -3.52
N PHE A 33 21.61 12.92 -3.60
CA PHE A 33 22.28 12.46 -4.82
C PHE A 33 21.86 11.04 -5.24
N VAL A 34 21.84 10.08 -4.30
CA VAL A 34 21.56 8.67 -4.64
C VAL A 34 20.10 8.44 -5.01
N TYR A 35 19.16 9.21 -4.46
CA TYR A 35 17.74 9.10 -4.81
C TYR A 35 17.36 9.94 -6.03
N TRP A 36 18.19 10.93 -6.42
CA TRP A 36 17.90 11.88 -7.51
C TRP A 36 17.43 11.22 -8.82
N PRO A 37 18.05 10.14 -9.32
CA PRO A 37 17.62 9.53 -10.58
C PRO A 37 16.17 9.05 -10.53
N GLY A 38 15.72 8.56 -9.38
CA GLY A 38 14.40 7.98 -9.21
C GLY A 38 13.25 8.98 -9.27
N LEU A 39 13.55 10.28 -9.18
CA LEU A 39 12.54 11.33 -9.25
C LEU A 39 11.86 11.42 -10.62
N SER A 40 12.53 11.02 -11.70
CA SER A 40 11.95 11.13 -13.06
C SER A 40 10.96 10.03 -13.42
N GLY A 41 10.80 8.98 -12.58
CA GLY A 41 9.85 7.90 -12.86
C GLY A 41 8.40 8.35 -12.68
N GLY A 42 7.46 7.65 -13.33
CA GLY A 42 6.01 7.92 -13.26
C GLY A 42 5.32 7.34 -12.02
N PHE A 43 3.99 7.44 -12.00
CA PHE A 43 3.11 6.77 -11.03
C PHE A 43 3.09 5.26 -11.28
N LEU A 44 2.87 4.47 -10.22
CA LEU A 44 2.91 3.00 -10.25
C LEU A 44 1.71 2.43 -9.47
N PHE A 45 1.11 1.33 -9.96
CA PHE A 45 0.15 0.50 -9.20
C PHE A 45 -0.90 1.35 -8.44
N ASP A 46 -0.92 1.27 -7.10
CA ASP A 46 -1.89 1.94 -6.22
C ASP A 46 -1.80 3.47 -6.24
N ASP A 47 -0.82 4.10 -6.91
CA ASP A 47 -0.79 5.55 -7.07
C ASP A 47 -2.04 6.06 -7.79
N GLN A 48 -2.40 5.43 -8.92
CA GLN A 48 -3.55 5.86 -9.70
C GLN A 48 -4.88 5.77 -8.93
N PRO A 49 -5.31 4.59 -8.40
CA PRO A 49 -6.62 4.50 -7.75
C PRO A 49 -6.71 5.24 -6.40
N ASN A 50 -5.59 5.75 -5.87
CA ASN A 50 -5.58 6.62 -4.69
C ASN A 50 -5.59 8.12 -5.04
N LEU A 51 -5.14 8.51 -6.24
CA LEU A 51 -4.94 9.91 -6.61
C LEU A 51 -5.87 10.37 -7.74
N GLU A 52 -6.43 9.46 -8.54
CA GLU A 52 -7.28 9.82 -9.68
C GLU A 52 -8.55 10.59 -9.26
N THR A 53 -9.08 10.31 -8.07
CA THR A 53 -10.25 10.99 -7.51
C THR A 53 -10.04 12.48 -7.25
N MET A 54 -8.78 12.94 -7.25
CA MET A 54 -8.46 14.37 -7.19
C MET A 54 -8.99 15.13 -8.41
N GLY A 55 -9.09 14.46 -9.57
CA GLY A 55 -9.57 15.03 -10.83
C GLY A 55 -11.08 14.93 -11.06
N ASP A 56 -11.80 14.05 -10.34
CA ASP A 56 -13.21 13.69 -10.61
C ASP A 56 -14.18 14.88 -10.67
N LEU A 57 -13.92 15.93 -9.88
CA LEU A 57 -14.76 17.14 -9.78
C LEU A 57 -14.11 18.36 -10.46
N GLY A 58 -13.24 18.14 -11.45
CA GLY A 58 -12.49 19.20 -12.14
C GLY A 58 -11.33 19.77 -11.31
N GLY A 59 -10.83 19.00 -10.34
CA GLY A 59 -9.76 19.39 -9.44
C GLY A 59 -10.22 19.91 -8.07
N VAL A 60 -9.29 19.97 -7.13
CA VAL A 60 -9.46 20.47 -5.77
C VAL A 60 -9.18 21.98 -5.73
N SER A 61 -10.25 22.76 -5.93
CA SER A 61 -10.20 24.23 -6.02
C SER A 61 -10.93 24.97 -4.89
N ASN A 62 -11.73 24.26 -4.09
CA ASN A 62 -12.54 24.86 -3.02
C ASN A 62 -12.75 23.88 -1.86
N LEU A 63 -13.46 24.31 -0.81
CA LEU A 63 -13.66 23.51 0.40
C LEU A 63 -14.50 22.24 0.17
N GLU A 64 -15.44 22.27 -0.77
CA GLU A 64 -16.28 21.12 -1.09
C GLU A 64 -15.45 20.04 -1.78
N THR A 65 -14.72 20.39 -2.83
CA THR A 65 -13.83 19.46 -3.54
C THR A 65 -12.66 19.00 -2.67
N PHE A 66 -12.16 19.85 -1.77
CA PHE A 66 -11.18 19.45 -0.75
C PHE A 66 -11.72 18.36 0.18
N ARG A 67 -12.93 18.53 0.71
CA ARG A 67 -13.56 17.53 1.58
C ARG A 67 -13.85 16.23 0.81
N ALA A 68 -14.35 16.34 -0.42
CA ALA A 68 -14.61 15.20 -1.28
C ALA A 68 -13.34 14.36 -1.47
N PHE A 69 -12.22 14.98 -1.85
CA PHE A 69 -10.96 14.26 -2.04
C PHE A 69 -10.37 13.73 -0.73
N VAL A 70 -10.16 14.58 0.28
CA VAL A 70 -9.45 14.23 1.52
C VAL A 70 -10.15 13.15 2.33
N PHE A 71 -11.48 13.06 2.26
CA PHE A 71 -12.27 12.04 2.95
C PHE A 71 -12.75 10.90 2.03
N SER A 72 -12.32 10.86 0.75
CA SER A 72 -12.64 9.76 -0.18
C SER A 72 -11.81 8.49 0.03
N GLY A 73 -10.75 8.56 0.85
CA GLY A 73 -9.79 7.47 0.98
C GLY A 73 -10.42 6.15 1.43
N TRP A 74 -10.07 5.08 0.71
CA TRP A 74 -10.61 3.74 0.93
C TRP A 74 -9.52 2.69 1.24
N SER A 75 -8.24 3.06 1.08
CA SER A 75 -7.05 2.19 1.27
C SER A 75 -6.78 1.75 2.72
N GLY A 76 -7.66 2.09 3.66
CA GLY A 76 -7.61 1.72 5.06
C GLY A 76 -8.82 2.23 5.85
N PRO A 77 -9.12 1.67 7.03
CA PRO A 77 -10.31 2.00 7.81
C PRO A 77 -10.37 3.47 8.28
N THR A 78 -9.22 4.16 8.29
CA THR A 78 -9.14 5.57 8.67
C THR A 78 -9.40 6.53 7.51
N GLY A 79 -9.39 6.03 6.26
CA GLY A 79 -9.38 6.83 5.04
C GLY A 79 -8.10 7.64 4.79
N ARG A 80 -7.13 7.61 5.72
CA ARG A 80 -5.82 8.29 5.62
C ARG A 80 -5.88 9.76 5.17
N PRO A 81 -6.75 10.60 5.79
CA PRO A 81 -7.01 11.96 5.33
C PRO A 81 -5.77 12.87 5.40
N LEU A 82 -4.85 12.65 6.36
CA LEU A 82 -3.64 13.47 6.45
C LEU A 82 -2.70 13.20 5.27
N SER A 83 -2.63 11.94 4.83
CA SER A 83 -1.86 11.59 3.64
C SER A 83 -2.50 12.14 2.37
N LEU A 84 -3.81 12.00 2.21
CA LEU A 84 -4.52 12.56 1.05
C LEU A 84 -4.35 14.09 0.98
N ALA A 85 -4.56 14.78 2.09
CA ALA A 85 -4.33 16.22 2.18
C ALA A 85 -2.88 16.61 1.83
N SER A 86 -1.89 15.78 2.17
CA SER A 86 -0.50 16.08 1.87
C SER A 86 -0.16 15.99 0.37
N PHE A 87 -0.90 15.22 -0.43
CA PHE A 87 -0.70 15.17 -1.89
C PHE A 87 -1.10 16.48 -2.57
N LEU A 88 -2.00 17.26 -1.96
CA LEU A 88 -2.40 18.59 -2.43
C LEU A 88 -1.30 19.65 -2.31
N LEU A 89 -0.17 19.32 -1.67
CA LEU A 89 1.02 20.18 -1.69
C LEU A 89 1.73 20.18 -3.04
N ASP A 90 1.54 19.13 -3.84
CA ASP A 90 2.23 18.94 -5.13
C ASP A 90 1.35 19.31 -6.32
N ASP A 91 0.08 18.89 -6.31
CA ASP A 91 -0.90 19.22 -7.36
C ASP A 91 -2.33 19.11 -6.81
N ASN A 92 -3.29 19.73 -7.49
CA ASN A 92 -4.70 19.73 -7.12
C ASN A 92 -5.60 19.10 -8.18
N THR A 93 -5.05 18.38 -9.16
CA THR A 93 -5.82 17.68 -10.19
C THR A 93 -5.17 16.36 -10.61
N TRP A 94 -5.89 15.58 -11.42
CA TRP A 94 -5.39 14.37 -12.08
C TRP A 94 -5.84 14.36 -13.55
N PRO A 95 -5.04 13.85 -14.51
CA PRO A 95 -3.66 13.36 -14.37
C PRO A 95 -2.68 14.44 -13.92
N SER A 96 -1.63 14.02 -13.21
CA SER A 96 -0.62 14.92 -12.63
C SER A 96 0.80 14.52 -13.01
N TYR A 97 1.81 15.26 -12.53
CA TYR A 97 3.22 15.03 -12.78
C TYR A 97 3.92 14.36 -11.59
N ALA A 98 4.08 13.03 -11.66
CA ALA A 98 4.64 12.19 -10.58
C ALA A 98 5.96 12.69 -9.95
N PRO A 99 6.92 13.28 -10.69
CA PRO A 99 8.17 13.76 -10.12
C PRO A 99 8.03 14.79 -9.00
N TRP A 100 6.99 15.63 -9.00
CA TRP A 100 6.73 16.58 -7.91
C TRP A 100 6.45 15.84 -6.60
N PHE A 101 5.58 14.83 -6.65
CA PHE A 101 5.25 14.03 -5.48
C PHE A 101 6.43 13.22 -4.95
N LYS A 102 7.27 12.66 -5.86
CA LYS A 102 8.48 11.93 -5.47
C LYS A 102 9.52 12.84 -4.83
N TYR A 103 9.64 14.09 -5.30
CA TYR A 103 10.50 15.09 -4.68
C TYR A 103 10.07 15.37 -3.24
N THR A 104 8.78 15.60 -3.00
CA THR A 104 8.24 15.78 -1.65
C THR A 104 8.45 14.55 -0.77
N ASN A 105 8.28 13.33 -1.31
CA ASN A 105 8.57 12.09 -0.59
C ASN A 105 10.06 11.98 -0.20
N LEU A 106 10.98 12.38 -1.08
CA LEU A 106 12.41 12.42 -0.78
C LEU A 106 12.72 13.39 0.36
N LEU A 107 12.11 14.57 0.37
CA LEU A 107 12.25 15.52 1.48
C LEU A 107 11.74 14.94 2.81
N ILE A 108 10.59 14.26 2.79
CA ILE A 108 10.04 13.59 3.98
C ILE A 108 10.97 12.46 4.45
N HIS A 109 11.56 11.68 3.53
CA HIS A 109 12.51 10.62 3.87
C HIS A 109 13.76 11.19 4.59
N ILE A 110 14.34 12.26 4.03
CA ILE A 110 15.49 12.95 4.61
C ILE A 110 15.13 13.53 5.99
N LEU A 111 13.94 14.12 6.12
CA LEU A 111 13.44 14.62 7.40
C LEU A 111 13.28 13.50 8.43
N CYS A 112 12.78 12.33 8.04
CA CYS A 112 12.75 11.15 8.90
C CYS A 112 14.16 10.74 9.36
N GLY A 113 15.14 10.73 8.45
CA GLY A 113 16.55 10.49 8.78
C GLY A 113 17.12 11.48 9.80
N LEU A 114 16.85 12.77 9.62
CA LEU A 114 17.25 13.82 10.56
C LEU A 114 16.63 13.62 11.95
N LEU A 115 15.32 13.33 12.00
CA LEU A 115 14.63 13.05 13.26
C LEU A 115 15.12 11.76 13.91
N LEU A 116 15.46 10.73 13.14
CA LEU A 116 16.07 9.49 13.65
C LEU A 116 17.45 9.77 14.25
N CYS A 117 18.28 10.58 13.59
CA CYS A 117 19.57 11.02 14.13
C CYS A 117 19.35 11.71 15.49
N TRP A 118 18.41 12.65 15.57
CA TRP A 118 18.16 13.38 16.81
C TRP A 118 17.55 12.49 17.91
N ALA A 119 16.57 11.65 17.57
CA ALA A 119 16.00 10.67 18.50
C ALA A 119 17.08 9.72 19.05
N THR A 120 18.00 9.25 18.20
CA THR A 120 19.12 8.40 18.61
C THR A 120 20.09 9.14 19.55
N LEU A 121 20.39 10.41 19.27
CA LEU A 121 21.21 11.24 20.16
C LEU A 121 20.55 11.39 21.55
N LEU A 122 19.26 11.69 21.60
CA LEU A 122 18.51 11.80 22.85
C LEU A 122 18.39 10.46 23.58
N LEU A 123 18.26 9.37 22.84
CA LEU A 123 18.26 8.01 23.37
C LEU A 123 19.60 7.72 24.06
N MET A 124 20.73 7.97 23.39
CA MET A 124 22.07 7.79 23.97
C MET A 124 22.29 8.65 25.23
N ARG A 125 21.80 9.90 25.22
CA ARG A 125 21.84 10.78 26.41
C ARG A 125 21.00 10.23 27.57
N ASN A 126 19.87 9.59 27.30
CA ASN A 126 19.08 8.91 28.34
C ASN A 126 19.77 7.65 28.88
N PHE A 127 20.55 6.93 28.05
CA PHE A 127 21.35 5.79 28.50
C PHE A 127 22.55 6.18 29.38
N LYS A 128 23.10 7.39 29.21
CA LYS A 128 24.24 7.92 30.00
C LYS A 128 25.47 7.01 30.04
N SER A 129 25.63 6.15 29.04
CA SER A 129 26.71 5.13 28.99
C SER A 129 27.90 5.52 28.11
N VAL A 130 27.80 6.64 27.38
CA VAL A 130 28.80 7.09 26.40
C VAL A 130 29.01 8.59 26.51
N SER A 131 30.16 9.07 26.04
CA SER A 131 30.41 10.51 25.92
C SER A 131 29.48 11.17 24.89
N GLU A 132 29.22 12.47 25.02
CA GLU A 132 28.39 13.24 24.09
C GLU A 132 28.89 13.11 22.64
N ARG A 133 30.21 13.11 22.44
CA ARG A 133 30.80 12.94 21.11
C ARG A 133 30.57 11.55 20.53
N GLN A 134 30.64 10.50 21.34
CA GLN A 134 30.29 9.15 20.90
C GLN A 134 28.80 9.06 20.56
N ALA A 135 27.93 9.64 21.40
CA ALA A 135 26.49 9.69 21.13
C ALA A 135 26.16 10.34 19.78
N GLN A 136 26.84 11.44 19.44
CA GLN A 136 26.71 12.10 18.13
C GLN A 136 27.14 11.21 16.97
N TRP A 137 28.29 10.52 17.08
CA TRP A 137 28.73 9.59 16.03
C TRP A 137 27.79 8.41 15.86
N ILE A 138 27.28 7.86 16.96
CA ILE A 138 26.30 6.76 16.93
C ILE A 138 25.03 7.21 16.22
N ALA A 139 24.54 8.39 16.56
CA ALA A 139 23.36 9.00 15.94
C ALA A 139 23.52 9.20 14.43
N VAL A 140 24.63 9.78 14.00
CA VAL A 140 24.90 10.03 12.57
C VAL A 140 25.08 8.72 11.81
N LEU A 141 25.79 7.75 12.38
CA LEU A 141 26.01 6.46 11.72
C LEU A 141 24.72 5.62 11.64
N ALA A 142 23.89 5.62 12.67
CA ALA A 142 22.58 4.95 12.62
C ALA A 142 21.66 5.59 11.57
N CYS A 143 21.64 6.92 11.50
CA CYS A 143 20.93 7.66 10.45
C CYS A 143 21.46 7.31 9.05
N ALA A 144 22.78 7.32 8.85
CA ALA A 144 23.40 7.03 7.57
C ALA A 144 23.08 5.62 7.07
N LEU A 145 23.15 4.62 7.96
CA LEU A 145 22.81 3.23 7.64
C LEU A 145 21.34 3.08 7.23
N TRP A 146 20.43 3.85 7.81
CA TRP A 146 19.00 3.79 7.50
C TRP A 146 18.61 4.58 6.24
N VAL A 147 19.05 5.84 6.12
CA VAL A 147 18.69 6.73 4.99
C VAL A 147 19.27 6.23 3.67
N LEU A 148 20.50 5.73 3.68
CA LEU A 148 21.18 5.26 2.47
C LEU A 148 20.85 3.82 2.12
N HIS A 149 19.94 3.16 2.84
CA HIS A 149 19.61 1.76 2.63
C HIS A 149 18.70 1.56 1.40
N PRO A 150 19.02 0.65 0.45
CA PRO A 150 18.25 0.47 -0.78
C PRO A 150 16.82 -0.03 -0.54
N TYR A 151 16.56 -0.63 0.62
CA TYR A 151 15.23 -1.08 1.03
C TYR A 151 14.23 0.07 1.24
N MET A 152 14.70 1.29 1.47
CA MET A 152 13.83 2.47 1.64
C MET A 152 13.37 3.07 0.30
N VAL A 153 13.98 2.69 -0.82
CA VAL A 153 13.66 3.21 -2.16
C VAL A 153 12.20 2.97 -2.55
N SER A 154 11.68 1.77 -2.32
CA SER A 154 10.29 1.46 -2.65
C SER A 154 9.27 2.21 -1.78
N THR A 155 9.69 2.79 -0.65
CA THR A 155 8.83 3.68 0.15
C THR A 155 8.95 5.13 -0.32
N THR A 156 10.16 5.57 -0.64
CA THR A 156 10.45 6.96 -1.02
C THR A 156 9.98 7.27 -2.44
N LEU A 157 10.13 6.35 -3.40
CA LEU A 157 9.83 6.58 -4.81
C LEU A 157 8.47 6.07 -5.27
N TYR A 158 7.76 5.31 -4.43
CA TYR A 158 6.37 4.93 -4.66
C TYR A 158 5.46 6.00 -4.05
N VAL A 159 4.80 6.81 -4.88
CA VAL A 159 4.20 8.08 -4.46
C VAL A 159 3.25 7.91 -3.28
N VAL A 160 2.30 6.97 -3.39
CA VAL A 160 1.26 6.74 -2.38
C VAL A 160 1.82 6.28 -1.04
N GLN A 161 3.04 5.70 -1.02
CA GLN A 161 3.71 5.30 0.21
C GLN A 161 4.25 6.48 1.02
N ARG A 162 4.00 7.72 0.60
CA ARG A 162 4.00 8.91 1.48
C ARG A 162 3.23 8.66 2.76
N MET A 163 2.14 7.87 2.70
CA MET A 163 1.38 7.44 3.88
C MET A 163 2.26 6.78 4.94
N ALA A 164 3.14 5.85 4.53
CA ALA A 164 4.07 5.17 5.42
C ALA A 164 5.17 6.12 5.94
N GLN A 165 5.63 7.04 5.10
CA GLN A 165 6.63 8.04 5.48
C GLN A 165 6.09 9.04 6.50
N LEU A 166 4.87 9.55 6.32
CA LEU A 166 4.22 10.46 7.26
C LEU A 166 3.91 9.78 8.59
N ALA A 167 3.43 8.53 8.57
CA ALA A 167 3.27 7.76 9.80
C ALA A 167 4.62 7.62 10.55
N THR A 168 5.70 7.32 9.82
CA THR A 168 7.05 7.27 10.39
C THR A 168 7.50 8.61 10.95
N LEU A 169 7.27 9.69 10.21
CA LEU A 169 7.60 11.07 10.59
C LEU A 169 6.95 11.45 11.92
N PHE A 170 5.63 11.28 12.04
CA PHE A 170 4.89 11.64 13.25
C PHE A 170 5.22 10.72 14.43
N CYS A 171 5.48 9.42 14.17
CA CYS A 171 6.02 8.54 15.21
C CYS A 171 7.40 9.01 15.72
N LEU A 172 8.31 9.39 14.81
CA LEU A 172 9.63 9.92 15.17
C LEU A 172 9.54 11.23 15.96
N VAL A 173 8.66 12.16 15.56
CA VAL A 173 8.39 13.40 16.32
C VAL A 173 7.93 13.05 17.73
N GLY A 174 6.97 12.13 17.87
CA GLY A 174 6.49 11.65 19.16
C GLY A 174 7.59 11.04 20.03
N ILE A 175 8.41 10.15 19.47
CA ILE A 175 9.55 9.52 20.14
C ILE A 175 10.59 10.57 20.57
N LEU A 176 10.94 11.50 19.69
CA LEU A 176 11.94 12.53 19.94
C LEU A 176 11.51 13.45 21.08
N LEU A 177 10.29 13.99 21.02
CA LEU A 177 9.75 14.87 22.06
C LEU A 177 9.60 14.12 23.39
N TYR A 178 9.21 12.85 23.35
CA TYR A 178 9.17 11.97 24.52
C TYR A 178 10.56 11.83 25.18
N LEU A 179 11.58 11.44 24.40
CA LEU A 179 12.95 11.27 24.88
C LEU A 179 13.55 12.57 25.41
N TYR A 180 13.25 13.69 24.77
CA TYR A 180 13.65 15.02 25.23
C TYR A 180 12.99 15.36 26.57
N ALA A 181 11.67 15.20 26.67
CA ALA A 181 10.92 15.45 27.90
C ALA A 181 11.41 14.56 29.05
N ARG A 182 11.79 13.32 28.77
CA ARG A 182 12.35 12.37 29.74
C ARG A 182 13.63 12.90 30.38
N LEU A 183 14.53 13.52 29.60
CA LEU A 183 15.74 14.16 30.13
C LEU A 183 15.40 15.35 31.05
N GLN A 184 14.29 16.05 30.78
CA GLN A 184 13.85 17.21 31.55
C GLN A 184 13.12 16.85 32.84
N MET A 185 12.77 15.57 33.06
CA MET A 185 12.01 15.14 34.24
C MET A 185 12.70 15.46 35.56
N ALA A 186 14.04 15.45 35.59
CA ALA A 186 14.79 15.77 36.81
C ALA A 186 14.81 17.28 37.13
N ILE A 187 14.46 18.14 36.16
CA ILE A 187 14.60 19.61 36.27
C ILE A 187 13.22 20.28 36.31
N ARG A 188 12.29 19.87 35.42
CA ARG A 188 10.97 20.50 35.23
C ARG A 188 9.88 19.46 35.03
N THR A 189 9.58 18.69 36.07
CA THR A 189 8.65 17.55 36.05
C THR A 189 7.30 17.85 35.40
N GLY A 190 6.63 18.94 35.78
CA GLY A 190 5.30 19.28 35.23
C GLY A 190 5.33 19.54 33.72
N ARG A 191 6.30 20.34 33.25
CA ARG A 191 6.48 20.60 31.81
C ARG A 191 6.87 19.34 31.04
N ALA A 192 7.68 18.46 31.64
CA ALA A 192 8.03 17.18 31.05
C ALA A 192 6.79 16.31 30.80
N TYR A 193 5.90 16.16 31.79
CA TYR A 193 4.66 15.40 31.60
C TYR A 193 3.73 16.00 30.55
N VAL A 194 3.56 17.33 30.52
CA VAL A 194 2.77 17.99 29.48
C VAL A 194 3.34 17.68 28.09
N LEU A 195 4.66 17.83 27.92
CA LEU A 195 5.30 17.55 26.64
C LEU A 195 5.21 16.07 26.26
N MET A 196 5.40 15.14 27.20
CA MET A 196 5.22 13.71 26.95
C MET A 196 3.78 13.39 26.52
N THR A 197 2.78 13.93 27.22
CA THR A 197 1.37 13.71 26.90
C THR A 197 1.02 14.25 25.51
N LEU A 198 1.45 15.46 25.18
CA LEU A 198 1.24 16.04 23.84
C LEU A 198 1.99 15.25 22.76
N ALA A 199 3.22 14.84 23.02
CA ALA A 199 4.03 14.06 22.08
C ALA A 199 3.38 12.72 21.74
N ILE A 200 2.90 11.97 22.74
CA ILE A 200 2.22 10.69 22.52
C ILE A 200 0.84 10.90 21.92
N GLY A 201 0.03 11.81 22.47
CA GLY A 201 -1.34 12.04 22.00
C GLY A 201 -1.38 12.57 20.57
N ALA A 202 -0.75 13.71 20.30
CA ALA A 202 -0.75 14.31 18.97
C ALA A 202 0.06 13.48 17.96
N GLY A 203 1.21 12.92 18.38
CA GLY A 203 2.02 12.05 17.52
C GLY A 203 1.25 10.81 17.07
N THR A 204 0.52 10.15 17.97
CA THR A 204 -0.29 8.96 17.63
C THR A 204 -1.43 9.33 16.71
N LEU A 205 -2.13 10.44 16.99
CA LEU A 205 -3.25 10.91 16.17
C LEU A 205 -2.80 11.22 14.73
N LEU A 206 -1.77 12.04 14.57
CA LEU A 206 -1.24 12.44 13.26
C LEU A 206 -0.67 11.24 12.49
N ALA A 207 0.06 10.35 13.19
CA ALA A 207 0.58 9.15 12.56
C ALA A 207 -0.55 8.21 12.08
N THR A 208 -1.58 8.01 12.91
CA THR A 208 -2.72 7.13 12.60
C THR A 208 -3.53 7.65 11.40
N PHE A 209 -3.79 8.95 11.33
CA PHE A 209 -4.48 9.56 10.17
C PHE A 209 -3.61 9.65 8.91
N SER A 210 -2.31 9.34 9.02
CA SER A 210 -1.45 9.13 7.86
C SER A 210 -1.47 7.68 7.39
N LYS A 211 -1.36 6.73 8.32
CA LYS A 211 -1.46 5.28 8.11
C LYS A 211 -1.75 4.57 9.43
N GLU A 212 -2.51 3.48 9.37
CA GLU A 212 -3.00 2.73 10.54
C GLU A 212 -1.89 2.24 11.48
N ASN A 213 -0.72 1.88 10.94
CA ASN A 213 0.43 1.43 11.75
C ASN A 213 0.98 2.54 12.68
N GLY A 214 0.67 3.81 12.40
CA GLY A 214 0.99 4.94 13.30
C GLY A 214 0.32 4.85 14.67
N ALA A 215 -0.77 4.10 14.79
CA ALA A 215 -1.43 3.83 16.08
C ALA A 215 -0.50 3.14 17.08
N LEU A 216 0.54 2.45 16.61
CA LEU A 216 1.48 1.72 17.46
C LEU A 216 2.46 2.60 18.23
N LEU A 217 2.49 3.92 18.03
CA LEU A 217 3.42 4.83 18.73
C LEU A 217 3.48 4.63 20.25
N PRO A 218 2.37 4.51 21.00
CA PRO A 218 2.42 4.28 22.44
C PRO A 218 3.15 2.97 22.80
N LEU A 219 2.95 1.92 22.02
CA LEU A 219 3.63 0.63 22.19
C LEU A 219 5.13 0.75 21.84
N LEU A 220 5.46 1.46 20.77
CA LEU A 220 6.86 1.72 20.40
C LEU A 220 7.60 2.47 21.52
N VAL A 221 6.94 3.44 22.15
CA VAL A 221 7.49 4.16 23.32
C VAL A 221 7.55 3.27 24.57
N LEU A 222 6.60 2.34 24.78
CA LEU A 222 6.74 1.31 25.83
C LEU A 222 7.99 0.47 25.64
N VAL A 223 8.29 0.06 24.41
CA VAL A 223 9.50 -0.72 24.10
C VAL A 223 10.77 0.10 24.38
N ILE A 224 10.78 1.38 24.03
CA ILE A 224 11.88 2.29 24.37
C ILE A 224 12.04 2.41 25.90
N GLU A 225 10.95 2.67 26.63
CA GLU A 225 10.96 2.76 28.10
C GLU A 225 11.34 1.45 28.78
N PHE A 226 10.97 0.33 28.17
CA PHE A 226 11.43 -0.97 28.59
C PHE A 226 12.95 -0.98 28.47
N CYS A 227 13.55 -0.64 27.33
CA CYS A 227 15.00 -0.76 27.19
C CYS A 227 15.83 0.31 27.93
N LEU A 228 15.24 1.44 28.32
CA LEU A 228 15.93 2.53 29.03
C LEU A 228 16.25 2.23 30.51
N PRO A 229 17.26 2.92 31.10
CA PRO A 229 17.55 2.83 32.54
C PRO A 229 16.39 3.29 33.41
N LYS A 230 16.34 2.81 34.66
CA LYS A 230 15.27 3.18 35.62
C LYS A 230 15.27 4.66 36.00
N ASP A 231 16.41 5.33 35.92
CA ASP A 231 16.53 6.74 36.27
C ASP A 231 15.77 7.62 35.27
N GLY A 232 14.97 8.56 35.79
CA GLY A 232 14.10 9.41 34.97
C GLY A 232 12.91 8.68 34.36
N LYS A 233 12.53 7.51 34.88
CA LYS A 233 11.35 6.77 34.44
C LYS A 233 10.06 7.49 34.85
N PRO A 234 9.09 7.69 33.95
CA PRO A 234 7.78 8.27 34.29
C PRO A 234 7.02 7.45 35.34
N VAL A 235 6.20 8.14 36.14
CA VAL A 235 5.33 7.50 37.14
C VAL A 235 4.41 6.47 36.48
N TRP A 236 4.06 5.44 37.23
CA TRP A 236 3.34 4.30 36.68
C TRP A 236 1.95 4.68 36.17
N GLN A 237 1.25 5.61 36.83
CA GLN A 237 -0.08 6.08 36.44
C GLN A 237 -0.06 6.71 35.05
N TRP A 238 0.92 7.56 34.79
CA TRP A 238 1.07 8.19 33.48
C TRP A 238 1.35 7.14 32.40
N ARG A 239 2.26 6.19 32.67
CA ARG A 239 2.51 5.08 31.73
C ARG A 239 1.29 4.20 31.54
N ALA A 240 0.49 3.97 32.59
CA ALA A 240 -0.73 3.18 32.50
C ALA A 240 -1.73 3.82 31.53
N VAL A 241 -1.97 5.13 31.67
CA VAL A 241 -2.96 5.86 30.85
C VAL A 241 -2.46 6.13 29.43
N PHE A 242 -1.25 6.64 29.26
CA PHE A 242 -0.78 7.14 27.96
C PHE A 242 -0.02 6.12 27.13
N LEU A 243 0.45 5.04 27.74
CA LEU A 243 1.23 4.02 27.04
C LEU A 243 0.56 2.64 27.07
N TRP A 244 0.27 2.08 28.25
CA TRP A 244 -0.32 0.75 28.37
C TRP A 244 -1.75 0.68 27.87
N LEU A 245 -2.64 1.56 28.34
CA LEU A 245 -4.05 1.56 27.95
C LEU A 245 -4.24 1.61 26.42
N PRO A 246 -3.64 2.56 25.67
CA PRO A 246 -3.77 2.57 24.20
C PRO A 246 -3.11 1.35 23.54
N SER A 247 -1.99 0.86 24.06
CA SER A 247 -1.34 -0.36 23.52
C SER A 247 -2.24 -1.60 23.70
N VAL A 248 -2.87 -1.74 24.88
CA VAL A 248 -3.82 -2.81 25.16
C VAL A 248 -5.08 -2.64 24.32
N ALA A 249 -5.58 -1.42 24.13
CA ALA A 249 -6.73 -1.16 23.28
C ALA A 249 -6.48 -1.61 21.82
N ILE A 250 -5.29 -1.34 21.28
CA ILE A 250 -4.88 -1.83 19.96
C ILE A 250 -4.78 -3.35 19.94
N ALA A 251 -4.18 -3.96 20.96
CA ALA A 251 -4.09 -5.42 21.05
C ALA A 251 -5.48 -6.08 21.10
N VAL A 252 -6.42 -5.51 21.86
CA VAL A 252 -7.82 -5.95 21.93
C VAL A 252 -8.52 -5.76 20.58
N LEU A 253 -8.28 -4.64 19.90
CA LEU A 253 -8.85 -4.38 18.57
C LEU A 253 -8.34 -5.39 17.56
N LEU A 254 -7.03 -5.67 17.52
CA LEU A 254 -6.45 -6.72 16.67
C LEU A 254 -6.99 -8.10 17.04
N ALA A 255 -7.18 -8.40 18.33
CA ALA A 255 -7.77 -9.65 18.78
C ALA A 255 -9.23 -9.83 18.31
N ARG A 256 -9.99 -8.74 18.11
CA ARG A 256 -11.34 -8.81 17.53
C ARG A 256 -11.37 -9.14 16.05
N TYR A 257 -10.26 -8.93 15.33
CA TYR A 257 -10.15 -9.37 13.94
C TYR A 257 -9.77 -10.84 13.81
N ILE A 258 -9.46 -11.53 14.92
CA ILE A 258 -9.15 -12.96 14.89
C ILE A 258 -10.41 -13.73 14.50
N ASP A 259 -10.35 -14.34 13.33
CA ASP A 259 -11.38 -15.22 12.79
C ASP A 259 -10.67 -16.39 12.09
N PHE A 260 -10.72 -17.55 12.74
CA PHE A 260 -10.13 -18.80 12.23
C PHE A 260 -11.13 -19.61 11.40
N ALA A 261 -12.20 -19.00 10.88
CA ALA A 261 -12.96 -19.60 9.81
C ALA A 261 -12.04 -19.96 8.62
N ASP A 262 -12.47 -20.92 7.80
CA ASP A 262 -11.67 -21.34 6.64
C ASP A 262 -11.54 -20.23 5.59
N ASN A 263 -12.50 -19.31 5.52
CA ASN A 263 -12.54 -18.24 4.53
C ASN A 263 -13.01 -16.87 5.08
N PRO A 264 -12.26 -16.24 6.01
CA PRO A 264 -12.63 -14.97 6.60
C PRO A 264 -12.45 -13.80 5.61
N TRP A 265 -11.64 -14.01 4.56
CA TRP A 265 -11.45 -13.08 3.46
C TRP A 265 -11.66 -13.79 2.13
N PRO A 266 -12.91 -13.86 1.65
CA PRO A 266 -13.22 -14.52 0.39
C PRO A 266 -12.36 -14.04 -0.79
N SER A 267 -11.97 -12.76 -0.80
CA SER A 267 -11.16 -12.17 -1.86
C SER A 267 -9.65 -12.48 -1.79
N ARG A 268 -9.21 -13.33 -0.85
CA ARG A 268 -7.81 -13.73 -0.66
C ARG A 268 -7.66 -15.22 -0.91
N ASN A 269 -6.50 -15.62 -1.43
CA ASN A 269 -6.13 -17.03 -1.62
C ASN A 269 -5.52 -17.69 -0.37
N PHE A 270 -5.59 -17.00 0.77
CA PHE A 270 -5.13 -17.49 2.07
C PHE A 270 -6.12 -17.10 3.18
N ASN A 271 -6.14 -17.91 4.25
CA ASN A 271 -6.84 -17.57 5.48
C ASN A 271 -5.91 -16.93 6.53
N GLN A 272 -6.43 -16.64 7.73
CA GLN A 272 -5.67 -16.01 8.80
C GLN A 272 -4.50 -16.86 9.32
N VAL A 273 -4.68 -18.18 9.44
CA VAL A 273 -3.64 -19.08 9.95
C VAL A 273 -2.50 -19.16 8.94
N GLU A 274 -2.83 -19.39 7.67
CA GLU A 274 -1.86 -19.44 6.58
C GLU A 274 -1.11 -18.12 6.45
N ARG A 275 -1.81 -16.99 6.62
CA ARG A 275 -1.19 -15.67 6.68
C ARG A 275 -0.17 -15.56 7.81
N LEU A 276 -0.54 -15.90 9.05
CA LEU A 276 0.38 -15.83 10.20
C LEU A 276 1.62 -16.72 10.02
N LEU A 277 1.43 -17.93 9.51
CA LEU A 277 2.53 -18.85 9.19
C LEU A 277 3.45 -18.26 8.12
N THR A 278 2.87 -17.66 7.08
CA THR A 278 3.62 -17.05 5.98
C THR A 278 4.35 -15.79 6.44
N GLU A 279 3.74 -14.97 7.28
CA GLU A 279 4.35 -13.76 7.86
C GLU A 279 5.60 -14.09 8.67
N ALA A 280 5.69 -15.26 9.32
CA ALA A 280 6.92 -15.67 9.99
C ALA A 280 8.11 -15.75 9.02
N ARG A 281 7.89 -16.29 7.81
CA ARG A 281 8.92 -16.34 6.76
C ARG A 281 9.20 -14.96 6.16
N ILE A 282 8.16 -14.17 5.92
CA ILE A 282 8.28 -12.82 5.36
C ILE A 282 9.06 -11.89 6.30
N VAL A 283 8.82 -11.96 7.62
CA VAL A 283 9.57 -11.17 8.60
C VAL A 283 11.03 -11.61 8.66
N CYS A 284 11.33 -12.91 8.50
CA CYS A 284 12.72 -13.37 8.33
C CYS A 284 13.33 -12.83 7.04
N GLU A 285 12.57 -12.78 5.96
CA GLU A 285 13.00 -12.23 4.67
C GLU A 285 13.25 -10.71 4.75
N TYR A 286 12.43 -9.96 5.48
CA TYR A 286 12.68 -8.55 5.78
C TYR A 286 14.00 -8.36 6.53
N LEU A 287 14.26 -9.16 7.57
CA LEU A 287 15.54 -9.13 8.27
C LEU A 287 16.69 -9.49 7.34
N LEU A 288 16.54 -10.50 6.48
CA LEU A 288 17.54 -10.89 5.51
C LEU A 288 17.87 -9.72 4.57
N HIS A 289 16.88 -9.08 3.94
CA HIS A 289 17.13 -7.98 2.99
C HIS A 289 17.59 -6.68 3.66
N LEU A 290 17.33 -6.49 4.95
CA LEU A 290 17.86 -5.36 5.73
C LEU A 290 19.32 -5.56 6.15
N PHE A 291 19.78 -6.80 6.37
CA PHE A 291 21.18 -7.08 6.72
C PHE A 291 22.04 -7.52 5.53
N VAL A 292 21.42 -8.06 4.48
CA VAL A 292 22.02 -8.50 3.23
C VAL A 292 21.27 -7.80 2.09
N PRO A 293 21.57 -6.51 1.84
CA PRO A 293 20.83 -5.71 0.88
C PRO A 293 21.01 -6.22 -0.55
N ARG A 294 19.94 -6.12 -1.34
CA ARG A 294 19.90 -6.36 -2.78
C ARG A 294 19.46 -5.10 -3.52
N ILE A 295 19.77 -5.03 -4.82
CA ILE A 295 19.39 -3.89 -5.65
C ILE A 295 17.90 -3.89 -5.92
N GLU A 296 17.29 -5.00 -6.33
CA GLU A 296 15.85 -5.09 -6.61
C GLU A 296 15.38 -6.54 -6.40
N GLY A 297 14.07 -6.73 -6.23
CA GLY A 297 13.45 -8.06 -6.15
C GLY A 297 12.25 -8.16 -7.08
N ASN A 298 11.19 -8.83 -6.61
CA ASN A 298 9.93 -8.99 -7.37
C ASN A 298 9.10 -7.68 -7.45
N GLY A 299 9.61 -6.58 -6.87
CA GLY A 299 8.95 -5.29 -6.90
C GLY A 299 7.59 -5.30 -6.22
N LEU A 300 6.56 -4.85 -6.96
CA LEU A 300 5.18 -4.80 -6.50
C LEU A 300 4.36 -6.06 -6.88
N TYR A 301 4.92 -6.98 -7.68
CA TYR A 301 4.28 -8.26 -8.01
C TYR A 301 4.59 -9.32 -6.94
N GLN A 302 3.82 -9.29 -5.85
CA GLN A 302 4.03 -10.11 -4.65
C GLN A 302 2.94 -11.18 -4.44
N ASP A 303 1.96 -11.25 -5.34
CA ASP A 303 0.86 -12.21 -5.36
C ASP A 303 1.30 -13.65 -5.70
N GLY A 304 2.54 -13.84 -6.14
CA GLY A 304 3.18 -15.15 -6.34
C GLY A 304 3.91 -15.71 -5.11
N TYR A 305 3.81 -15.09 -3.93
CA TYR A 305 4.51 -15.58 -2.74
C TYR A 305 3.98 -16.95 -2.30
N VAL A 306 4.88 -17.88 -1.98
CA VAL A 306 4.50 -19.23 -1.53
C VAL A 306 3.85 -19.18 -0.14
N ILE A 307 2.53 -19.36 -0.12
CA ILE A 307 1.71 -19.42 1.09
C ILE A 307 2.08 -20.66 1.91
N SER A 308 2.24 -20.46 3.21
CA SER A 308 2.53 -21.54 4.16
C SER A 308 1.22 -22.20 4.60
N LYS A 309 0.94 -23.39 4.07
CA LYS A 309 -0.27 -24.17 4.34
C LYS A 309 -0.20 -24.96 5.66
N GLY A 310 1.01 -25.10 6.21
CA GLY A 310 1.25 -25.70 7.51
C GLY A 310 2.63 -25.36 8.06
N LEU A 311 2.95 -25.86 9.25
CA LEU A 311 4.25 -25.63 9.91
C LEU A 311 5.44 -26.18 9.09
N PHE A 312 5.22 -27.24 8.31
CA PHE A 312 6.25 -27.91 7.52
C PHE A 312 6.02 -27.76 6.00
N GLU A 313 5.06 -26.94 5.59
CA GLU A 313 4.68 -26.72 4.20
C GLU A 313 4.71 -25.24 3.87
N PRO A 314 5.89 -24.70 3.49
CA PRO A 314 7.19 -25.36 3.42
C PRO A 314 7.91 -25.47 4.77
N VAL A 315 8.92 -26.34 4.86
CA VAL A 315 9.70 -26.60 6.10
C VAL A 315 10.40 -25.34 6.64
N SER A 316 10.67 -24.37 5.77
CA SER A 316 11.21 -23.06 6.18
C SER A 316 10.28 -22.30 7.13
N THR A 317 8.97 -22.59 7.15
CA THR A 317 8.00 -22.00 8.08
C THR A 317 8.35 -22.34 9.54
N PHE A 318 8.58 -23.62 9.84
CA PHE A 318 8.98 -24.06 11.17
C PHE A 318 10.27 -23.36 11.63
N PHE A 319 11.32 -23.36 10.79
CA PHE A 319 12.58 -22.73 11.12
C PHE A 319 12.45 -21.20 11.29
N ALA A 320 11.63 -20.54 10.48
CA ALA A 320 11.33 -19.12 10.62
C ALA A 320 10.68 -18.82 11.98
N ILE A 321 9.65 -19.59 12.36
CA ILE A 321 8.98 -19.41 13.67
C ILE A 321 9.96 -19.62 14.83
N VAL A 322 10.76 -20.69 14.79
CA VAL A 322 11.77 -20.97 15.82
C VAL A 322 12.80 -19.85 15.92
N PHE A 323 13.28 -19.35 14.78
CA PHE A 323 14.24 -18.25 14.72
C PHE A 323 13.66 -16.95 15.30
N LEU A 324 12.47 -16.54 14.88
CA LEU A 324 11.83 -15.32 15.39
C LEU A 324 11.51 -15.43 16.88
N PHE A 325 11.02 -16.59 17.34
CA PHE A 325 10.79 -16.84 18.75
C PHE A 325 12.09 -16.74 19.56
N ALA A 326 13.17 -17.35 19.08
CA ALA A 326 14.48 -17.26 19.72
C ALA A 326 14.98 -15.81 19.79
N LEU A 327 14.78 -15.00 18.75
CA LEU A 327 15.14 -13.58 18.75
C LEU A 327 14.38 -12.78 19.82
N VAL A 328 13.06 -12.99 19.95
CA VAL A 328 12.25 -12.31 20.97
C VAL A 328 12.69 -12.73 22.37
N VAL A 329 12.85 -14.03 22.62
CA VAL A 329 13.33 -14.55 23.91
C VAL A 329 14.71 -13.98 24.25
N PHE A 330 15.64 -13.97 23.29
CA PHE A 330 16.97 -13.41 23.43
C PHE A 330 16.93 -11.92 23.82
N ALA A 331 16.09 -11.13 23.14
CA ALA A 331 15.90 -9.71 23.45
C ALA A 331 15.34 -9.48 24.87
N LEU A 332 14.41 -10.31 25.32
CA LEU A 332 13.83 -10.20 26.66
C LEU A 332 14.84 -10.59 27.75
N LEU A 333 15.57 -11.68 27.57
CA LEU A 333 16.55 -12.19 28.54
C LEU A 333 17.77 -11.29 28.67
N LEU A 334 18.28 -10.75 27.55
CA LEU A 334 19.50 -9.96 27.54
C LEU A 334 19.28 -8.45 27.65
N ARG A 335 18.04 -7.98 27.81
CA ARG A 335 17.71 -6.55 27.99
C ARG A 335 18.63 -5.81 28.96
N LYS A 336 18.96 -6.41 30.10
CA LYS A 336 19.81 -5.75 31.11
C LYS A 336 21.27 -5.65 30.68
N LYS A 337 21.77 -6.60 29.89
CA LYS A 337 23.17 -6.67 29.44
C LYS A 337 23.39 -5.91 28.13
N THR A 338 22.46 -6.04 27.19
CA THR A 338 22.52 -5.45 25.84
C THR A 338 21.18 -4.78 25.49
N PRO A 339 20.84 -3.66 26.17
CA PRO A 339 19.55 -3.00 25.99
C PRO A 339 19.34 -2.46 24.57
N LEU A 340 20.41 -2.07 23.86
CA LEU A 340 20.30 -1.56 22.49
C LEU A 340 19.94 -2.66 21.48
N ILE A 341 20.51 -3.86 21.62
CA ILE A 341 20.12 -5.02 20.81
C ILE A 341 18.67 -5.39 21.09
N SER A 342 18.27 -5.34 22.36
CA SER A 342 16.90 -5.65 22.77
C SER A 342 15.91 -4.63 22.22
N LEU A 343 16.29 -3.34 22.22
CA LEU A 343 15.50 -2.27 21.62
C LEU A 343 15.33 -2.50 20.11
N ALA A 344 16.42 -2.77 19.39
CA ALA A 344 16.38 -3.01 17.95
C ALA A 344 15.39 -4.14 17.59
N ILE A 345 15.50 -5.28 18.28
CA ILE A 345 14.66 -6.45 18.04
C ILE A 345 13.20 -6.18 18.43
N LEU A 346 12.94 -5.72 19.66
CA LEU A 346 11.57 -5.54 20.14
C LEU A 346 10.85 -4.40 19.40
N PHE A 347 11.56 -3.35 19.00
CA PHE A 347 10.98 -2.25 18.23
C PHE A 347 10.58 -2.73 16.83
N PHE A 348 11.46 -3.50 16.18
CA PHE A 348 11.19 -4.08 14.87
C PHE A 348 9.93 -4.97 14.87
N PHE A 349 9.80 -5.85 15.86
CA PHE A 349 8.60 -6.68 16.01
C PHE A 349 7.35 -5.87 16.38
N ALA A 350 7.47 -4.92 17.30
CA ALA A 350 6.34 -4.09 17.71
C ALA A 350 5.78 -3.27 16.55
N ALA A 351 6.63 -2.73 15.68
CA ALA A 351 6.22 -1.96 14.50
C ALA A 351 5.51 -2.82 13.44
N HIS A 352 5.78 -4.13 13.38
CA HIS A 352 5.15 -5.06 12.45
C HIS A 352 3.79 -5.60 12.92
N LEU A 353 3.37 -5.34 14.16
CA LEU A 353 2.14 -5.94 14.72
C LEU A 353 0.85 -5.57 13.96
N MET A 354 0.80 -4.40 13.33
CA MET A 354 -0.38 -3.98 12.56
C MET A 354 -0.42 -4.61 11.17
N GLU A 355 0.74 -4.76 10.53
CA GLU A 355 0.84 -5.09 9.09
C GLU A 355 1.21 -6.55 8.82
N SER A 356 1.84 -7.24 9.76
CA SER A 356 2.34 -8.63 9.64
C SER A 356 1.67 -9.58 10.65
N THR A 357 0.35 -9.47 10.80
CA THR A 357 -0.44 -10.31 11.72
C THR A 357 -1.75 -10.78 11.08
N VAL A 358 -2.86 -10.75 11.82
CA VAL A 358 -4.18 -11.30 11.46
C VAL A 358 -5.01 -10.37 10.59
N VAL A 359 -4.50 -9.21 10.17
CA VAL A 359 -5.23 -8.28 9.30
C VAL A 359 -5.07 -8.69 7.84
N GLY A 360 -6.18 -8.74 7.08
CA GLY A 360 -6.28 -9.25 5.69
C GLY A 360 -5.62 -8.41 4.59
N LEU A 361 -4.39 -7.95 4.85
CA LEU A 361 -3.54 -7.24 3.90
C LEU A 361 -2.84 -8.23 2.96
N GLU A 362 -2.27 -7.71 1.87
CA GLU A 362 -1.35 -8.47 1.02
C GLU A 362 -0.21 -9.07 1.86
N LEU A 363 0.39 -10.17 1.41
CA LEU A 363 1.40 -10.87 2.22
C LEU A 363 2.66 -10.02 2.39
N TYR A 364 3.22 -9.50 1.30
CA TYR A 364 4.53 -8.87 1.33
C TYR A 364 4.49 -7.47 0.73
N PHE A 365 5.02 -6.48 1.48
CA PHE A 365 5.46 -5.21 0.92
C PHE A 365 6.67 -4.64 1.67
N GLU A 366 7.66 -4.16 0.92
CA GLU A 366 8.89 -3.62 1.52
C GLU A 366 8.65 -2.35 2.35
N HIS A 367 7.68 -1.51 1.94
CA HIS A 367 7.40 -0.24 2.59
C HIS A 367 6.95 -0.34 4.05
N ARG A 368 6.58 -1.54 4.53
CA ARG A 368 6.29 -1.83 5.94
C ARG A 368 7.51 -1.62 6.84
N ASN A 369 8.71 -1.70 6.28
CA ASN A 369 9.96 -1.62 7.03
C ASN A 369 10.45 -0.19 7.28
N HIS A 370 9.83 0.84 6.68
CA HIS A 370 10.27 2.23 6.86
C HIS A 370 10.22 2.66 8.34
N LEU A 371 9.13 2.35 9.04
CA LEU A 371 9.02 2.55 10.49
C LEU A 371 9.78 1.46 11.28
N ALA A 372 9.64 0.19 10.90
CA ALA A 372 10.17 -0.92 11.70
C ALA A 372 11.71 -0.95 11.78
N ALA A 373 12.41 -0.51 10.74
CA ALA A 373 13.86 -0.57 10.67
C ALA A 373 14.58 0.59 11.40
N LEU A 374 13.87 1.58 11.95
CA LEU A 374 14.46 2.80 12.51
C LEU A 374 15.63 2.54 13.48
N PHE A 375 15.45 1.63 14.45
CA PHE A 375 16.48 1.30 15.44
C PHE A 375 17.21 -0.02 15.14
N LEU A 376 16.93 -0.67 14.01
CA LEU A 376 17.49 -1.97 13.68
C LEU A 376 19.02 -1.92 13.55
N PHE A 377 19.55 -0.84 12.96
CA PHE A 377 20.98 -0.63 12.76
C PHE A 377 21.69 0.07 13.93
N LEU A 378 20.95 0.48 14.98
CA LEU A 378 21.51 1.17 16.14
C LEU A 378 22.61 0.36 16.86
N PRO A 379 22.47 -0.96 17.09
CA PRO A 379 23.54 -1.73 17.71
C PRO A 379 24.82 -1.73 16.87
N LEU A 380 24.73 -1.84 15.54
CA LEU A 380 25.88 -1.81 14.64
C LEU A 380 26.61 -0.47 14.75
N ALA A 381 25.85 0.63 14.71
CA ALA A 381 26.40 1.98 14.88
C ALA A 381 27.09 2.15 16.25
N TYR A 382 26.42 1.69 17.32
CA TYR A 382 26.96 1.72 18.69
C TYR A 382 28.30 1.00 18.80
N TYR A 383 28.34 -0.29 18.44
CA TYR A 383 29.55 -1.09 18.60
C TYR A 383 30.67 -0.64 17.66
N CYS A 384 30.36 -0.17 16.45
CA CYS A 384 31.36 0.43 15.56
C CYS A 384 32.07 1.62 16.24
N VAL A 385 31.32 2.53 16.85
CA VAL A 385 31.89 3.72 17.51
C VAL A 385 32.68 3.34 18.76
N ILE A 386 32.14 2.48 19.63
CA ILE A 386 32.80 2.10 20.89
C ILE A 386 34.07 1.30 20.65
N LEU A 387 34.06 0.39 19.67
CA LEU A 387 35.20 -0.48 19.38
C LEU A 387 36.23 0.16 18.44
N SER A 388 35.92 1.27 17.77
CA SER A 388 36.85 1.99 16.87
C SER A 388 38.14 2.45 17.55
N GLY A 389 38.12 2.67 18.87
CA GLY A 389 39.31 2.97 19.66
C GLY A 389 40.34 1.84 19.61
N ARG A 390 39.86 0.58 19.67
CA ARG A 390 40.65 -0.65 19.67
C ARG A 390 40.91 -1.19 18.27
N PHE A 391 39.90 -1.21 17.40
CA PHE A 391 39.98 -1.73 16.04
C PHE A 391 39.90 -0.58 15.04
N LYS A 392 41.07 -0.08 14.60
CA LYS A 392 41.18 1.11 13.74
C LYS A 392 40.59 0.93 12.33
N LEU A 393 40.33 -0.31 11.90
CA LEU A 393 39.69 -0.61 10.62
C LEU A 393 38.16 -0.42 10.63
N LEU A 394 37.50 -0.40 11.80
CA LEU A 394 36.04 -0.32 11.87
C LEU A 394 35.44 0.91 11.17
N PRO A 395 35.99 2.14 11.31
CA PRO A 395 35.51 3.29 10.56
C PRO A 395 35.65 3.12 9.04
N VAL A 396 36.73 2.48 8.57
CA VAL A 396 36.94 2.21 7.14
C VAL A 396 35.90 1.23 6.63
N VAL A 397 35.64 0.15 7.38
CA VAL A 397 34.59 -0.82 7.07
C VAL A 397 33.21 -0.15 7.07
N ALA A 398 32.92 0.73 8.04
CA ALA A 398 31.66 1.47 8.07
C ALA A 398 31.48 2.37 6.84
N VAL A 399 32.52 3.10 6.44
CA VAL A 399 32.49 3.92 5.20
C VAL A 399 32.30 3.05 3.97
N ALA A 400 32.97 1.89 3.89
CA ALA A 400 32.80 0.96 2.78
C ALA A 400 31.36 0.42 2.71
N ILE A 401 30.76 0.03 3.85
CA ILE A 401 29.36 -0.40 3.93
C ILE A 401 28.42 0.72 3.48
N LEU A 402 28.62 1.96 3.97
CA LEU A 402 27.81 3.10 3.54
C LEU A 402 27.97 3.37 2.04
N GLY A 403 29.16 3.21 1.48
CA GLY A 403 29.40 3.29 0.04
C GLY A 403 28.62 2.23 -0.74
N VAL A 404 28.64 0.97 -0.30
CA VAL A 404 27.87 -0.11 -0.91
C VAL A 404 26.37 0.17 -0.85
N LEU A 405 25.85 0.57 0.32
CA LEU A 405 24.44 0.93 0.49
C LEU A 405 24.04 2.09 -0.42
N ALA A 406 24.84 3.16 -0.46
CA ALA A 406 24.63 4.31 -1.33
C ALA A 406 24.63 3.91 -2.82
N SER A 407 25.57 3.07 -3.24
CA SER A 407 25.64 2.57 -4.62
C SER A 407 24.43 1.70 -4.99
N MET A 408 24.01 0.79 -4.10
CA MET A 408 22.81 -0.03 -4.32
C MET A 408 21.55 0.83 -4.39
N THR A 409 21.43 1.83 -3.52
CA THR A 409 20.32 2.80 -3.53
C THR A 409 20.30 3.59 -4.82
N TRP A 410 21.45 4.06 -5.30
CA TRP A 410 21.55 4.76 -6.58
C TRP A 410 21.18 3.88 -7.77
N LEU A 411 21.65 2.62 -7.81
CA LEU A 411 21.29 1.68 -8.87
C LEU A 411 19.78 1.39 -8.87
N ARG A 412 19.21 1.17 -7.68
CA ARG A 412 17.77 0.94 -7.53
C ARG A 412 16.97 2.17 -7.92
N ALA A 413 17.32 3.36 -7.43
CA ALA A 413 16.67 4.61 -7.82
C ALA A 413 16.76 4.86 -9.33
N SER A 414 17.90 4.50 -9.95
CA SER A 414 18.08 4.59 -11.41
C SER A 414 17.16 3.64 -12.16
N LEU A 415 16.91 2.43 -11.65
CA LEU A 415 15.89 1.54 -12.22
C LEU A 415 14.48 2.13 -12.08
N TRP A 416 14.17 2.71 -10.93
CA TRP A 416 12.89 3.39 -10.64
C TRP A 416 12.66 4.70 -11.42
N SER A 417 13.67 5.18 -12.15
CA SER A 417 13.58 6.38 -13.00
C SER A 417 12.77 6.15 -14.29
N ASN A 418 12.57 4.88 -14.68
CA ASN A 418 11.90 4.49 -15.92
C ASN A 418 10.92 3.33 -15.64
N ASN A 419 9.62 3.62 -15.72
CA ASN A 419 8.56 2.66 -15.40
C ASN A 419 8.60 1.41 -16.30
N GLU A 420 8.83 1.58 -17.60
CA GLU A 420 8.85 0.44 -18.55
C GLU A 420 9.99 -0.54 -18.20
N LYS A 421 11.20 -0.04 -17.94
CA LYS A 421 12.33 -0.87 -17.54
C LYS A 421 12.11 -1.54 -16.19
N LEU A 422 11.55 -0.79 -15.24
CA LEU A 422 11.23 -1.28 -13.89
C LEU A 422 10.20 -2.40 -13.96
N GLU A 423 9.10 -2.18 -14.67
CA GLU A 423 8.04 -3.16 -14.85
C GLU A 423 8.55 -4.38 -15.60
N LEU A 424 9.32 -4.21 -16.68
CA LEU A 424 9.91 -5.34 -17.42
C LEU A 424 10.81 -6.20 -16.52
N TYR A 425 11.64 -5.56 -15.67
CA TYR A 425 12.44 -6.27 -14.68
C TYR A 425 11.58 -7.06 -13.71
N TRP A 426 10.53 -6.45 -13.14
CA TRP A 426 9.64 -7.14 -12.20
C TRP A 426 8.86 -8.27 -12.86
N MET A 427 8.38 -8.09 -14.10
CA MET A 427 7.67 -9.13 -14.84
C MET A 427 8.56 -10.35 -15.13
N GLN A 428 9.84 -10.14 -15.41
CA GLN A 428 10.82 -11.21 -15.59
C GLN A 428 11.20 -11.90 -14.28
N ALA A 429 11.23 -11.17 -13.17
CA ALA A 429 11.59 -11.71 -11.86
C ALA A 429 10.43 -12.46 -11.19
N ALA A 430 9.21 -11.94 -11.30
CA ALA A 430 8.03 -12.46 -10.60
C ALA A 430 7.27 -13.53 -11.42
N THR A 431 7.96 -14.60 -11.82
CA THR A 431 7.38 -15.66 -12.67
C THR A 431 6.20 -16.38 -12.04
N GLU A 432 6.07 -16.39 -10.72
CA GLU A 432 4.95 -17.02 -10.00
C GLU A 432 3.75 -16.08 -9.80
N SER A 433 3.81 -14.83 -10.26
CA SER A 433 2.73 -13.85 -10.10
C SER A 433 1.79 -13.87 -11.32
N PRO A 434 0.51 -14.23 -11.15
CA PRO A 434 -0.50 -14.05 -12.20
C PRO A 434 -0.58 -12.62 -12.72
N ARG A 435 -0.42 -11.61 -11.85
CA ARG A 435 -0.41 -10.20 -12.26
C ARG A 435 0.79 -9.87 -13.14
N ALA A 436 1.99 -10.38 -12.82
CA ALA A 436 3.19 -10.19 -13.63
C ALA A 436 3.05 -10.83 -15.03
N ILE A 437 2.52 -12.05 -15.10
CA ILE A 437 2.25 -12.75 -16.35
C ILE A 437 1.22 -11.98 -17.19
N ASN A 438 0.14 -11.51 -16.57
CA ASN A 438 -0.88 -10.70 -17.24
C ASN A 438 -0.26 -9.42 -17.84
N SER A 439 0.62 -8.74 -17.09
CA SER A 439 1.33 -7.56 -17.57
C SER A 439 2.34 -7.89 -18.68
N MET A 440 3.04 -9.02 -18.61
CA MET A 440 3.96 -9.46 -19.67
C MET A 440 3.20 -9.75 -20.97
N ALA A 441 2.02 -10.37 -20.87
CA ALA A 441 1.16 -10.54 -22.02
C ALA A 441 0.71 -9.19 -22.59
N ALA A 442 0.35 -8.22 -21.73
CA ALA A 442 0.00 -6.86 -22.16
C ALA A 442 1.17 -6.17 -22.89
N TYR A 443 2.41 -6.41 -22.43
CA TYR A 443 3.62 -5.93 -23.09
C TYR A 443 3.79 -6.53 -24.49
N TYR A 444 3.57 -7.84 -24.68
CA TYR A 444 3.62 -8.42 -26.02
C TYR A 444 2.54 -7.85 -26.94
N MET A 445 1.33 -7.62 -26.43
CA MET A 445 0.24 -6.99 -27.18
C MET A 445 0.58 -5.56 -27.62
N SER A 446 1.08 -4.73 -26.71
CA SER A 446 1.41 -3.33 -27.02
C SER A 446 2.53 -3.21 -28.06
N ASN A 447 3.35 -4.25 -28.21
CA ASN A 447 4.39 -4.38 -29.23
C ASN A 447 3.92 -5.12 -30.50
N GLY A 448 2.63 -5.38 -30.65
CA GLY A 448 2.05 -6.04 -31.83
C GLY A 448 2.37 -7.54 -31.95
N GLN A 449 2.89 -8.19 -30.90
CA GLN A 449 3.26 -9.60 -30.88
C GLN A 449 2.10 -10.47 -30.37
N TYR A 450 0.97 -10.45 -31.08
CA TYR A 450 -0.28 -11.07 -30.62
C TYR A 450 -0.21 -12.60 -30.51
N GLU A 451 0.42 -13.26 -31.48
CA GLU A 451 0.61 -14.72 -31.49
C GLU A 451 1.47 -15.14 -30.29
N LYS A 452 2.56 -14.43 -30.04
CA LYS A 452 3.43 -14.67 -28.89
C LYS A 452 2.71 -14.43 -27.57
N ALA A 453 1.87 -13.40 -27.48
CA ALA A 453 1.05 -13.15 -26.29
C ALA A 453 0.09 -14.33 -26.02
N ASN A 454 -0.54 -14.87 -27.08
CA ASN A 454 -1.42 -16.02 -27.00
C ASN A 454 -0.68 -17.30 -26.56
N GLU A 455 0.44 -17.62 -27.20
CA GLU A 455 1.27 -18.77 -26.83
C GLU A 455 1.76 -18.67 -25.38
N TYR A 456 2.22 -17.50 -24.97
CA TYR A 456 2.67 -17.24 -23.62
C TYR A 456 1.54 -17.40 -22.59
N LEU A 457 0.38 -16.77 -22.83
CA LEU A 457 -0.78 -16.89 -21.93
C LEU A 457 -1.31 -18.33 -21.87
N LEU A 458 -1.30 -19.06 -22.99
CA LEU A 458 -1.72 -20.46 -23.01
C LEU A 458 -0.82 -21.30 -22.10
N ALA A 459 0.50 -21.22 -22.30
CA ALA A 459 1.47 -21.96 -21.51
C ALA A 459 1.40 -21.60 -20.01
N GLU A 460 1.35 -20.31 -19.67
CA GLU A 460 1.31 -19.87 -18.28
C GLU A 460 -0.04 -20.14 -17.61
N SER A 461 -1.15 -20.09 -18.35
CA SER A 461 -2.47 -20.46 -17.83
C SER A 461 -2.58 -21.96 -17.54
N GLU A 462 -1.82 -22.80 -18.25
CA GLU A 462 -1.70 -24.23 -17.96
C GLU A 462 -0.80 -24.48 -16.75
N ARG A 463 0.33 -23.76 -16.64
CA ARG A 463 1.26 -23.85 -15.50
C ARG A 463 0.61 -23.39 -14.19
N LEU A 464 -0.07 -22.25 -14.21
CA LEU A 464 -0.83 -21.70 -13.08
C LEU A 464 -2.33 -21.98 -13.27
N SER A 465 -2.66 -23.27 -13.32
CA SER A 465 -4.01 -23.76 -13.65
C SER A 465 -5.13 -23.25 -12.74
N ASN A 466 -4.81 -22.80 -11.52
CA ASN A 466 -5.77 -22.26 -10.55
C ASN A 466 -6.05 -20.75 -10.70
N SER A 467 -5.31 -20.03 -11.56
CA SER A 467 -5.49 -18.58 -11.75
C SER A 467 -6.68 -18.27 -12.65
N SER A 468 -7.72 -17.67 -12.08
CA SER A 468 -8.86 -17.16 -12.84
C SER A 468 -8.49 -15.95 -13.71
N LEU A 469 -7.55 -15.12 -13.25
CA LEU A 469 -7.03 -13.97 -13.99
C LEU A 469 -6.44 -14.40 -15.33
N LEU A 470 -5.58 -15.43 -15.33
CA LEU A 470 -4.95 -15.91 -16.56
C LEU A 470 -5.95 -16.57 -17.50
N THR A 471 -6.97 -17.27 -16.97
CA THR A 471 -8.07 -17.83 -17.79
C THR A 471 -8.81 -16.73 -18.54
N VAL A 472 -9.29 -15.70 -17.82
CA VAL A 472 -10.01 -14.59 -18.44
C VAL A 472 -9.11 -13.80 -19.38
N ARG A 473 -7.83 -13.60 -19.03
CA ARG A 473 -6.90 -12.87 -19.88
C ARG A 473 -6.64 -13.57 -21.21
N LEU A 474 -6.47 -14.90 -21.19
CA LEU A 474 -6.31 -15.69 -22.41
C LEU A 474 -7.55 -15.59 -23.32
N LEU A 475 -8.75 -15.73 -22.75
CA LEU A 475 -9.98 -15.60 -23.52
C LEU A 475 -10.12 -14.19 -24.12
N LEU A 476 -9.94 -13.15 -23.30
CA LEU A 476 -9.99 -11.76 -23.73
C LEU A 476 -9.03 -11.50 -24.89
N GLN A 477 -7.80 -12.03 -24.81
CA GLN A 477 -6.83 -11.87 -25.88
C GLN A 477 -7.29 -12.53 -27.19
N LYS A 478 -7.83 -13.75 -27.13
CA LYS A 478 -8.36 -14.43 -28.33
C LYS A 478 -9.54 -13.69 -28.93
N VAL A 479 -10.41 -13.10 -28.09
CA VAL A 479 -11.54 -12.27 -28.54
C VAL A 479 -11.03 -11.03 -29.27
N TYR A 480 -10.07 -10.30 -28.71
CA TYR A 480 -9.50 -9.10 -29.34
C TYR A 480 -8.84 -9.38 -30.69
N VAL A 481 -8.17 -10.53 -30.82
CA VAL A 481 -7.49 -10.93 -32.07
C VAL A 481 -8.48 -11.53 -33.08
N GLY A 482 -9.72 -11.84 -32.68
CA GLY A 482 -10.73 -12.43 -33.56
C GLY A 482 -10.51 -13.92 -33.85
N VAL A 483 -9.79 -14.63 -32.98
CA VAL A 483 -9.46 -16.07 -33.12
C VAL A 483 -10.09 -16.95 -32.04
N ALA A 484 -10.97 -16.38 -31.20
CA ALA A 484 -11.66 -17.15 -30.17
C ALA A 484 -12.66 -18.13 -30.79
N SER A 485 -12.61 -19.38 -30.36
CA SER A 485 -13.59 -20.40 -30.72
C SER A 485 -14.64 -20.58 -29.63
N GLU A 486 -15.79 -21.18 -29.95
CA GLU A 486 -16.79 -21.58 -28.94
C GLU A 486 -16.16 -22.41 -27.80
N GLN A 487 -15.23 -23.30 -28.16
CA GLN A 487 -14.51 -24.15 -27.21
C GLN A 487 -13.67 -23.34 -26.20
N ASP A 488 -13.16 -22.17 -26.58
CA ASP A 488 -12.41 -21.29 -25.69
C ASP A 488 -13.30 -20.70 -24.59
N PHE A 489 -14.52 -20.29 -24.94
CA PHE A 489 -15.51 -19.80 -23.98
C PHE A 489 -15.98 -20.92 -23.05
N ILE A 490 -16.24 -22.12 -23.59
CA ILE A 490 -16.61 -23.30 -22.79
C ILE A 490 -15.49 -23.64 -21.80
N LYS A 491 -14.24 -23.73 -22.28
CA LYS A 491 -13.07 -24.03 -21.42
C LYS A 491 -12.88 -22.95 -20.35
N ALA A 492 -13.08 -21.68 -20.70
CA ALA A 492 -13.01 -20.59 -19.72
C ALA A 492 -14.10 -20.73 -18.66
N GLY A 493 -15.36 -20.99 -19.05
CA GLY A 493 -16.47 -21.16 -18.11
C GLY A 493 -16.26 -22.30 -17.12
N GLU A 494 -15.86 -23.47 -17.62
CA GLU A 494 -15.59 -24.64 -16.76
C GLU A 494 -14.46 -24.39 -15.77
N ARG A 495 -13.41 -23.67 -16.18
CA ARG A 495 -12.31 -23.30 -15.29
C ARG A 495 -12.75 -22.26 -14.26
N LEU A 496 -13.36 -21.16 -14.70
CA LEU A 496 -13.77 -20.05 -13.83
C LEU A 496 -14.81 -20.47 -12.79
N LYS A 497 -15.61 -21.50 -13.08
CA LYS A 497 -16.57 -22.09 -12.14
C LYS A 497 -15.92 -22.54 -10.82
N VAL A 498 -14.69 -23.07 -10.87
CA VAL A 498 -13.99 -23.69 -9.73
C VAL A 498 -12.71 -22.96 -9.31
N GLN A 499 -12.17 -22.10 -10.16
CA GLN A 499 -10.95 -21.33 -9.87
C GLN A 499 -11.17 -20.30 -8.76
N GLN A 500 -10.05 -19.89 -8.14
CA GLN A 500 -10.06 -18.94 -7.05
C GLN A 500 -10.62 -17.58 -7.48
N PHE A 501 -11.34 -16.93 -6.56
CA PHE A 501 -11.84 -15.58 -6.79
C PHE A 501 -10.67 -14.60 -6.94
N ASP A 502 -10.74 -13.77 -7.98
CA ASP A 502 -9.86 -12.63 -8.19
C ASP A 502 -10.70 -11.46 -8.73
N ALA A 503 -10.56 -10.28 -8.11
CA ALA A 503 -11.27 -9.07 -8.53
C ALA A 503 -10.85 -8.60 -9.93
N GLN A 504 -9.61 -8.89 -10.36
CA GLN A 504 -9.15 -8.59 -11.72
C GLN A 504 -9.83 -9.48 -12.75
N THR A 505 -10.20 -10.72 -12.40
CA THR A 505 -11.03 -11.59 -13.25
C THR A 505 -12.40 -10.97 -13.49
N VAL A 506 -13.02 -10.41 -12.44
CA VAL A 506 -14.31 -9.72 -12.53
C VAL A 506 -14.22 -8.52 -13.47
N LYS A 507 -13.15 -7.72 -13.37
CA LYS A 507 -12.88 -6.62 -14.33
C LYS A 507 -12.66 -7.16 -15.75
N GLY A 508 -11.90 -8.24 -15.90
CA GLY A 508 -11.63 -8.84 -17.21
C GLY A 508 -12.89 -9.39 -17.89
N LEU A 509 -13.84 -9.95 -17.15
CA LEU A 509 -15.15 -10.36 -17.69
C LEU A 509 -15.92 -9.18 -18.27
N ARG A 510 -15.92 -8.03 -17.57
CA ARG A 510 -16.50 -6.79 -18.10
C ARG A 510 -15.82 -6.38 -19.41
N THR A 511 -14.49 -6.39 -19.44
CA THR A 511 -13.73 -6.04 -20.66
C THR A 511 -13.98 -7.02 -21.82
N ILE A 512 -14.23 -8.31 -21.54
CA ILE A 512 -14.66 -9.28 -22.57
C ILE A 512 -16.00 -8.85 -23.16
N VAL A 513 -16.99 -8.54 -22.31
CA VAL A 513 -18.33 -8.12 -22.79
C VAL A 513 -18.21 -6.85 -23.63
N GLU A 514 -17.52 -5.82 -23.13
CA GLU A 514 -17.27 -4.58 -23.87
C GLU A 514 -16.64 -4.86 -25.25
N ALA A 515 -15.57 -5.66 -25.32
CA ALA A 515 -14.92 -6.01 -26.58
C ALA A 515 -15.82 -6.81 -27.53
N VAL A 516 -16.66 -7.71 -27.00
CA VAL A 516 -17.59 -8.52 -27.79
C VAL A 516 -18.70 -7.66 -28.39
N LEU A 517 -19.27 -6.74 -27.62
CA LEU A 517 -20.30 -5.81 -28.10
C LEU A 517 -19.76 -4.86 -29.19
N GLU A 518 -18.47 -4.51 -29.13
CA GLU A 518 -17.78 -3.74 -30.18
C GLU A 518 -17.46 -4.58 -31.43
N SER A 519 -17.22 -5.89 -31.28
CA SER A 519 -16.74 -6.78 -32.35
C SER A 519 -17.76 -7.10 -33.44
N ASN A 520 -19.03 -6.71 -33.30
CA ASN A 520 -20.15 -7.05 -34.21
C ASN A 520 -20.23 -8.55 -34.57
N SER A 521 -19.73 -9.45 -33.72
CA SER A 521 -19.75 -10.90 -33.93
C SER A 521 -20.89 -11.53 -33.13
N PRO A 522 -22.03 -11.91 -33.77
CA PRO A 522 -23.17 -12.47 -33.06
C PRO A 522 -22.83 -13.79 -32.34
N GLU A 523 -21.85 -14.52 -32.87
CA GLU A 523 -21.34 -15.75 -32.26
C GLU A 523 -20.68 -15.47 -30.90
N TYR A 524 -19.81 -14.46 -30.82
CA TYR A 524 -19.15 -14.10 -29.57
C TYR A 524 -20.13 -13.62 -28.52
N VAL A 525 -21.18 -12.91 -28.93
CA VAL A 525 -22.26 -12.49 -28.03
C VAL A 525 -22.93 -13.72 -27.40
N ARG A 526 -23.30 -14.71 -28.22
CA ARG A 526 -23.88 -15.98 -27.75
C ARG A 526 -22.92 -16.78 -26.87
N TYR A 527 -21.65 -16.90 -27.26
CA TYR A 527 -20.66 -17.64 -26.46
C TYR A 527 -20.39 -16.96 -25.12
N THR A 528 -20.44 -15.63 -25.06
CA THR A 528 -20.29 -14.86 -23.82
C THR A 528 -21.48 -15.06 -22.88
N LEU A 529 -22.72 -15.11 -23.40
CA LEU A 529 -23.89 -15.49 -22.59
C LEU A 529 -23.73 -16.90 -22.01
N ASN A 530 -23.28 -17.87 -22.82
CA ASN A 530 -23.02 -19.23 -22.35
C ASN A 530 -21.93 -19.29 -21.27
N LEU A 531 -20.86 -18.51 -21.43
CA LEU A 531 -19.80 -18.35 -20.41
C LEU A 531 -20.38 -17.84 -19.09
N LEU A 532 -21.17 -16.76 -19.12
CA LEU A 532 -21.81 -16.22 -17.92
C LEU A 532 -22.79 -17.22 -17.30
N GLY A 533 -23.52 -17.99 -18.13
CA GLY A 533 -24.42 -19.04 -17.67
C GLY A 533 -23.69 -20.21 -16.99
N ALA A 534 -22.51 -20.62 -17.51
CA ALA A 534 -21.68 -21.64 -16.87
C ALA A 534 -21.25 -21.21 -15.45
N MET A 535 -20.94 -19.92 -15.28
CA MET A 535 -20.55 -19.34 -14.00
C MET A 535 -21.70 -19.23 -12.98
N ASP A 536 -22.98 -19.33 -13.39
CA ASP A 536 -24.12 -19.38 -12.45
C ASP A 536 -24.05 -20.56 -11.49
N SER A 537 -23.31 -21.60 -11.87
CA SER A 537 -23.08 -22.78 -11.03
C SER A 537 -21.76 -22.72 -10.23
N SER A 538 -21.07 -21.57 -10.23
CA SER A 538 -19.83 -21.38 -9.49
C SER A 538 -20.07 -21.33 -7.98
N ILE A 539 -19.55 -22.31 -7.25
CA ILE A 539 -19.55 -22.28 -5.78
C ILE A 539 -18.63 -21.20 -5.21
N VAL A 540 -17.68 -20.70 -6.01
CA VAL A 540 -16.70 -19.69 -5.60
C VAL A 540 -17.28 -18.29 -5.83
N TYR A 541 -17.57 -17.94 -7.09
CA TYR A 541 -17.92 -16.56 -7.45
C TYR A 541 -19.30 -16.11 -6.96
N ASN A 542 -20.26 -17.03 -6.81
CA ASN A 542 -21.61 -16.71 -6.33
C ASN A 542 -21.68 -16.39 -4.83
N GLN A 543 -20.55 -16.42 -4.11
CA GLN A 543 -20.46 -15.94 -2.73
C GLN A 543 -20.19 -14.43 -2.67
N PHE A 544 -19.86 -13.79 -3.79
CA PHE A 544 -19.39 -12.42 -3.83
C PHE A 544 -20.45 -11.47 -4.40
N PRO A 545 -21.01 -10.55 -3.59
CA PRO A 545 -21.97 -9.56 -4.08
C PRO A 545 -21.44 -8.75 -5.27
N LEU A 546 -20.13 -8.46 -5.29
CA LEU A 546 -19.46 -7.77 -6.39
C LEU A 546 -19.63 -8.50 -7.72
N PHE A 547 -19.50 -9.82 -7.74
CA PHE A 547 -19.64 -10.62 -8.95
C PHE A 547 -21.11 -10.72 -9.37
N ILE A 548 -22.00 -11.05 -8.43
CA ILE A 548 -23.43 -11.25 -8.69
C ILE A 548 -24.05 -10.00 -9.34
N ARG A 549 -23.79 -8.82 -8.75
CA ARG A 549 -24.30 -7.55 -9.30
C ARG A 549 -23.72 -7.21 -10.66
N LEU A 550 -22.44 -7.51 -10.89
CA LEU A 550 -21.81 -7.23 -12.17
C LEU A 550 -22.34 -8.16 -13.27
N VAL A 551 -22.48 -9.46 -13.01
CA VAL A 551 -22.99 -10.41 -14.01
C VAL A 551 -24.42 -10.05 -14.44
N ALA A 552 -25.27 -9.63 -13.51
CA ALA A 552 -26.59 -9.12 -13.85
C ALA A 552 -26.51 -7.91 -14.81
N TYR A 553 -25.66 -6.93 -14.50
CA TYR A 553 -25.43 -5.77 -15.38
C TYR A 553 -24.88 -6.17 -16.75
N LEU A 554 -23.88 -7.06 -16.80
CA LEU A 554 -23.28 -7.52 -18.05
C LEU A 554 -24.28 -8.27 -18.95
N ARG A 555 -25.16 -9.09 -18.36
CA ARG A 555 -26.27 -9.72 -19.11
C ARG A 555 -27.22 -8.69 -19.67
N ALA A 556 -27.57 -7.68 -18.88
CA ALA A 556 -28.45 -6.60 -19.32
C ALA A 556 -27.88 -5.89 -20.57
N GLN A 557 -26.58 -5.58 -20.55
CA GLN A 557 -25.89 -4.99 -21.70
C GLN A 557 -25.91 -5.90 -22.95
N ILE A 558 -25.70 -7.21 -22.76
CA ILE A 558 -25.75 -8.16 -23.88
C ILE A 558 -27.16 -8.26 -24.46
N TYR A 559 -28.20 -8.41 -23.64
CA TYR A 559 -29.58 -8.49 -24.14
C TYR A 559 -30.03 -7.19 -24.80
N LEU A 560 -29.61 -6.04 -24.27
CA LEU A 560 -29.85 -4.73 -24.89
C LEU A 560 -29.25 -4.68 -26.30
N HIS A 561 -28.01 -5.14 -26.46
CA HIS A 561 -27.35 -5.22 -27.77
C HIS A 561 -28.03 -6.21 -28.74
N LEU A 562 -28.58 -7.31 -28.22
CA LEU A 562 -29.36 -8.27 -29.01
C LEU A 562 -30.76 -7.75 -29.40
N GLY A 563 -31.20 -6.61 -28.85
CA GLY A 563 -32.55 -6.08 -29.04
C GLY A 563 -33.64 -6.79 -28.23
N ASP A 564 -33.27 -7.67 -27.29
CA ASP A 564 -34.21 -8.31 -26.36
C ASP A 564 -34.46 -7.38 -25.17
N THR A 565 -35.33 -6.39 -25.39
CA THR A 565 -35.60 -5.32 -24.41
C THR A 565 -36.23 -5.85 -23.13
N ALA A 566 -37.00 -6.93 -23.21
CA ALA A 566 -37.63 -7.56 -22.05
C ALA A 566 -36.57 -8.14 -21.10
N GLN A 567 -35.66 -8.97 -21.62
CA GLN A 567 -34.56 -9.52 -20.81
C GLN A 567 -33.58 -8.43 -20.36
N ALA A 568 -33.30 -7.44 -21.22
CA ALA A 568 -32.45 -6.31 -20.84
C ALA A 568 -33.02 -5.56 -19.63
N TYR A 569 -34.32 -5.22 -19.66
CA TYR A 569 -35.01 -4.57 -18.56
C TYR A 569 -34.97 -5.39 -17.27
N GLU A 570 -35.27 -6.70 -17.34
CA GLU A 570 -35.25 -7.58 -16.17
C GLU A 570 -33.88 -7.61 -15.49
N TYR A 571 -32.81 -7.77 -16.28
CA TYR A 571 -31.45 -7.82 -15.74
C TYR A 571 -30.93 -6.45 -15.26
N TYR A 572 -31.31 -5.34 -15.91
CA TYR A 572 -31.00 -4.00 -15.38
C TYR A 572 -31.71 -3.74 -14.06
N SER A 573 -33.01 -4.08 -13.97
CA SER A 573 -33.78 -3.93 -12.73
C SER A 573 -33.20 -4.78 -11.59
N LEU A 574 -32.77 -6.01 -11.90
CA LEU A 574 -32.05 -6.86 -10.95
C LEU A 574 -30.72 -6.22 -10.53
N ALA A 575 -29.92 -5.74 -11.48
CA ALA A 575 -28.64 -5.10 -11.21
C ALA A 575 -28.82 -3.87 -10.30
N MET A 576 -29.78 -2.99 -10.59
CA MET A 576 -30.10 -1.82 -9.74
C MET A 576 -30.46 -2.22 -8.30
N SER A 577 -31.24 -3.29 -8.15
CA SER A 577 -31.62 -3.84 -6.84
C SER A 577 -30.43 -4.41 -6.06
N LEU A 578 -29.44 -4.97 -6.76
CA LEU A 578 -28.21 -5.52 -6.18
C LEU A 578 -27.15 -4.45 -5.88
N TYR A 579 -27.05 -3.40 -6.71
CA TYR A 579 -26.12 -2.29 -6.50
C TYR A 579 -26.58 -1.35 -5.39
N GLN A 580 -27.86 -0.96 -5.38
CA GLN A 580 -28.42 0.03 -4.45
C GLN A 580 -27.65 1.36 -4.41
N GLU A 581 -27.09 1.76 -5.56
CA GLU A 581 -26.32 2.98 -5.73
C GLU A 581 -26.95 3.86 -6.81
N THR A 582 -27.27 5.11 -6.46
CA THR A 582 -27.95 6.06 -7.35
C THR A 582 -27.14 6.33 -8.62
N ASP A 583 -25.81 6.50 -8.52
CA ASP A 583 -24.97 6.73 -9.70
C ASP A 583 -25.02 5.55 -10.68
N ALA A 584 -24.96 4.32 -10.17
CA ALA A 584 -25.05 3.12 -11.01
C ALA A 584 -26.45 2.98 -11.64
N ALA A 585 -27.51 3.24 -10.86
CA ALA A 585 -28.88 3.24 -11.33
C ALA A 585 -29.12 4.24 -12.46
N LEU A 586 -28.65 5.48 -12.32
CA LEU A 586 -28.79 6.50 -13.36
C LEU A 586 -27.97 6.18 -14.61
N ALA A 587 -26.77 5.60 -14.46
CA ALA A 587 -25.98 5.14 -15.60
C ALA A 587 -26.72 4.06 -16.41
N MET A 588 -27.34 3.08 -15.73
CA MET A 588 -28.14 2.04 -16.37
C MET A 588 -29.36 2.62 -17.11
N VAL A 589 -30.05 3.61 -16.52
CA VAL A 589 -31.15 4.34 -17.19
C VAL A 589 -30.65 5.02 -18.47
N SER A 590 -29.51 5.72 -18.39
CA SER A 590 -28.91 6.39 -19.55
C SER A 590 -28.48 5.41 -20.65
N GLU A 591 -27.96 4.23 -20.30
CA GLU A 591 -27.60 3.19 -21.27
C GLU A 591 -28.83 2.67 -22.03
N VAL A 592 -29.92 2.34 -21.33
CA VAL A 592 -31.16 1.87 -21.97
C VAL A 592 -31.80 2.96 -22.83
N ALA A 593 -31.80 4.21 -22.35
CA ALA A 593 -32.31 5.36 -23.10
C ALA A 593 -31.52 5.59 -24.39
N SER A 594 -30.18 5.53 -24.31
CA SER A 594 -29.29 5.70 -25.46
C SER A 594 -29.39 4.55 -26.46
N GLY A 595 -29.82 3.37 -26.00
CA GLY A 595 -30.16 2.22 -26.85
C GLY A 595 -31.46 2.37 -27.64
N GLY A 596 -32.21 3.47 -27.48
CA GLY A 596 -33.48 3.70 -28.19
C GLY A 596 -34.69 3.02 -27.53
N HIS A 597 -34.66 2.84 -26.21
CA HIS A 597 -35.72 2.19 -25.44
C HIS A 597 -36.24 3.09 -24.31
N PRO A 598 -36.88 4.23 -24.64
CA PRO A 598 -37.21 5.24 -23.64
C PRO A 598 -38.33 4.82 -22.68
N LYS A 599 -39.19 3.85 -23.05
CA LYS A 599 -40.24 3.31 -22.16
C LYS A 599 -39.63 2.50 -21.02
N GLU A 600 -38.74 1.59 -21.35
CA GLU A 600 -38.00 0.76 -20.40
C GLU A 600 -37.08 1.63 -19.53
N ALA A 601 -36.41 2.62 -20.12
CA ALA A 601 -35.60 3.59 -19.39
C ALA A 601 -36.43 4.40 -18.39
N LEU A 602 -37.65 4.81 -18.75
CA LEU A 602 -38.55 5.52 -17.84
C LEU A 602 -38.97 4.63 -16.65
N ALA A 603 -39.26 3.35 -16.90
CA ALA A 603 -39.57 2.40 -15.84
C ALA A 603 -38.38 2.17 -14.89
N LEU A 604 -37.15 2.09 -15.43
CA LEU A 604 -35.93 2.01 -14.60
C LEU A 604 -35.67 3.32 -13.84
N LEU A 605 -36.05 4.48 -14.38
CA LEU A 605 -35.90 5.77 -13.70
C LEU A 605 -36.76 5.86 -12.43
N GLU A 606 -37.95 5.26 -12.44
CA GLU A 606 -38.78 5.13 -11.23
C GLU A 606 -38.05 4.33 -10.15
N GLN A 607 -37.41 3.22 -10.52
CA GLN A 607 -36.60 2.43 -9.60
C GLN A 607 -35.36 3.20 -9.13
N ALA A 608 -34.69 3.97 -10.00
CA ALA A 608 -33.56 4.82 -9.63
C ALA A 608 -33.95 5.86 -8.58
N THR A 609 -35.16 6.40 -8.69
CA THR A 609 -35.74 7.33 -7.71
C THR A 609 -35.93 6.66 -6.36
N GLN A 610 -36.39 5.41 -6.34
CA GLN A 610 -36.51 4.62 -5.10
C GLN A 610 -35.14 4.32 -4.48
N VAL A 611 -34.14 3.96 -5.30
CA VAL A 611 -32.76 3.75 -4.86
C VAL A 611 -32.21 5.02 -4.20
N LEU A 612 -32.39 6.19 -4.82
CA LEU A 612 -31.99 7.47 -4.22
C LEU A 612 -32.68 7.71 -2.88
N ALA A 613 -33.99 7.48 -2.80
CA ALA A 613 -34.75 7.67 -1.57
C ALA A 613 -34.24 6.80 -0.40
N GLN A 614 -33.76 5.59 -0.69
CA GLN A 614 -33.27 4.63 0.31
C GLN A 614 -31.78 4.78 0.62
N GLN A 615 -30.98 5.32 -0.30
CA GLN A 615 -29.53 5.45 -0.12
C GLN A 615 -29.18 6.47 0.97
N ASP A 616 -28.27 6.09 1.89
CA ASP A 616 -27.76 6.97 2.94
C ASP A 616 -27.10 8.21 2.33
N SER A 617 -27.55 9.39 2.74
CA SER A 617 -27.04 10.68 2.25
C SER A 617 -25.52 10.86 2.46
N ARG A 618 -24.92 10.17 3.43
CA ARG A 618 -23.45 10.18 3.66
C ARG A 618 -22.67 9.39 2.61
N LYS A 619 -23.34 8.50 1.88
CA LYS A 619 -22.74 7.69 0.81
C LYS A 619 -22.95 8.30 -0.58
N LEU A 620 -23.71 9.38 -0.68
CA LEU A 620 -23.90 10.09 -1.94
C LEU A 620 -22.63 10.86 -2.31
N LYS A 621 -22.18 10.75 -3.56
CA LYS A 621 -21.01 11.46 -4.07
C LYS A 621 -21.30 12.95 -4.32
N ARG A 622 -22.56 13.28 -4.60
CA ARG A 622 -23.06 14.63 -4.86
C ARG A 622 -24.21 14.96 -3.90
N SER A 623 -24.59 16.23 -3.82
CA SER A 623 -25.77 16.60 -3.01
C SER A 623 -27.03 15.90 -3.51
N ARG A 624 -27.93 15.52 -2.60
CA ARG A 624 -29.22 14.89 -2.95
C ARG A 624 -30.02 15.72 -3.95
N THR A 625 -30.03 17.05 -3.76
CA THR A 625 -30.67 18.00 -4.68
C THR A 625 -30.04 18.04 -6.07
N SER A 626 -28.77 17.62 -6.22
CA SER A 626 -28.17 17.42 -7.54
C SER A 626 -28.79 16.22 -8.25
N TYR A 627 -28.92 15.08 -7.56
CA TYR A 627 -29.53 13.87 -8.13
C TYR A 627 -31.01 14.05 -8.45
N GLU A 628 -31.76 14.73 -7.59
CA GLU A 628 -33.18 15.04 -7.82
C GLU A 628 -33.39 15.88 -9.09
N ARG A 629 -32.46 16.80 -9.38
CA ARG A 629 -32.47 17.59 -10.61
C ARG A 629 -32.17 16.74 -11.84
N ASP A 630 -31.17 15.86 -11.76
CA ASP A 630 -30.83 14.94 -12.86
C ASP A 630 -32.02 14.00 -13.16
N ILE A 631 -32.68 13.44 -12.14
CA ILE A 631 -33.86 12.59 -12.29
C ILE A 631 -35.02 13.34 -12.95
N ALA A 632 -35.33 14.56 -12.49
CA ALA A 632 -36.40 15.36 -13.08
C ALA A 632 -36.14 15.73 -14.55
N TYR A 633 -34.88 16.00 -14.89
CA TYR A 633 -34.45 16.23 -16.26
C TYR A 633 -34.62 14.99 -17.13
N LEU A 634 -34.14 13.83 -16.67
CA LEU A 634 -34.27 12.55 -17.37
C LEU A 634 -35.73 12.14 -17.56
N ASP A 635 -36.58 12.31 -16.55
CA ASP A 635 -38.02 12.00 -16.62
C ASP A 635 -38.71 12.80 -17.73
N SER A 636 -38.42 14.11 -17.79
CA SER A 636 -38.97 15.00 -18.81
C SER A 636 -38.50 14.61 -20.22
N ALA A 637 -37.19 14.37 -20.38
CA ALA A 637 -36.58 14.00 -21.66
C ALA A 637 -37.09 12.64 -22.17
N LEU A 638 -37.22 11.64 -21.30
CA LEU A 638 -37.73 10.32 -21.66
C LEU A 638 -39.21 10.36 -22.06
N LYS A 639 -40.04 11.11 -21.33
CA LYS A 639 -41.46 11.30 -21.69
C LYS A 639 -41.63 12.00 -23.04
N GLU A 640 -40.74 12.93 -23.37
CA GLU A 640 -40.72 13.57 -24.69
C GLU A 640 -40.30 12.58 -25.78
N ALA A 641 -39.24 11.79 -25.57
CA ALA A 641 -38.78 10.77 -26.50
C ALA A 641 -39.89 9.73 -26.83
N ILE A 642 -40.62 9.26 -25.81
CA ILE A 642 -41.75 8.33 -25.98
C ILE A 642 -42.88 8.94 -26.83
N LYS A 643 -43.15 10.24 -26.70
CA LYS A 643 -44.15 10.93 -27.53
C LYS A 643 -43.69 11.01 -28.99
N THR A 644 -42.41 11.23 -29.23
CA THR A 644 -41.85 11.31 -30.59
C THR A 644 -41.72 9.96 -31.30
N GLU A 645 -41.53 8.85 -30.57
CA GLU A 645 -41.50 7.48 -31.12
C GLU A 645 -42.87 6.94 -31.55
N ASN A 646 -43.97 7.60 -31.16
CA ASN A 646 -45.33 7.13 -31.38
C ASN A 646 -46.14 8.10 -32.28
N PRO A 647 -45.79 8.27 -33.58
CA PRO A 647 -46.44 9.24 -34.46
C PRO A 647 -47.70 8.65 -35.14
N ALA A 648 -48.65 8.10 -34.38
CA ALA A 648 -49.90 7.60 -34.98
C ALA A 648 -51.14 8.05 -34.19
N THR A 649 -51.65 9.24 -34.55
CA THR A 649 -53.04 9.52 -34.99
C THR A 649 -53.27 11.04 -35.06
N GLU A 650 -52.64 11.72 -36.00
CA GLU A 650 -53.27 12.90 -36.62
C GLU A 650 -53.45 12.54 -38.10
N ALA A 651 -54.59 11.90 -38.39
CA ALA A 651 -55.17 11.91 -39.73
C ALA A 651 -55.94 13.23 -39.89
N PRO A 652 -56.03 13.78 -41.13
CA PRO A 652 -55.91 15.20 -41.44
C PRO A 652 -56.99 16.13 -40.88
#